data_AF-A0A3N5A6E5-F1
#
_entry.id   AF-A0A3N5A6E5-F1
#
_cell.length_a   1.000
_cell.length_b   1.000
_cell.length_c   1.000
_cell.angle_alpha   90.00
_cell.angle_beta   90.00
_cell.angle_gamma   90.00
#
_symmetry.space_group_name_H-M   'P 1'
#
loop_
_entity.id
_entity.type
_entity.pdbx_description
1 polymer ?
#
loop_
_entity_poly.entity_id
_entity_poly.type
_entity_poly.pdbx_seq_one_letter_code
_entity_poly.pdbx_strand_id
1 'polypeptide(L)'
;MSATSVAPPGRRAPDVTPHRPATATLTAFALLTATILLAGVFVGQWLTMGEPAGTSLRWMVAVPLVVLVATAGLVAAQPGRTLRSDHLVPVPPQTPAARRYADAAVRAGISPAPELVWNPQDPRTGALALGRPGRYVVRVTPALLGAARRRPATYDAVVRHELAHVRHHDVALAYFALYCWYATVPVLAVPVVLRLAGGDRSLLPSYLVRALALASAVYLARAFLLRRREHEADLSAALWSGDPHAVAAVFGRAAALPGHRLLPPPLRRLLALHPTGPERVAYVLDPGRRGRLSPMTLLVAGFAAGAALPPLQALAAEAFAWDALTAARAARAVSFGSLGAVLGAEVWRTRGVGRPVNGPGRTSAAAAALAGGVAVGALLSLGGTGLVQGSVVDAVSAGLTGLMLGAVLVVGREVAAGPPGAVALGGAAACALAADAVTGVAELLAAGLSVVVLAFLPFVAAQSPAAWLLGVVVVVVAAGALVRDRRTGRDRLATSAVAGLVGAAAAVVAGAVGGELGFDGLLWPPVAAALAVLVLVGVRGLADGALAGAVTVVLAAPAVAVVAAVRAGGPLGGIWTLLEPAVATVTLAGLPLLAGVALLRRPGTGARRDAGRLVILTTVVALASALTAAALVPADSHVPPDVGDLETYLGEELPLLVMLRDTAAVAYEEALYFPRGGDVAADLRGRVAGLYDDAIGAADDVGAGLPLGGDAEVRRLHEAYRDVVVAERALTLAAAQAEVDPAATAQAQTAATAAAAAMARWTDLHEAAVARVGAADR
;
A
#
# COMPACT_ATOMS: atom_id res chain seq x y z
N MET A 1 -24.98 70.00 31.11
CA MET A 1 -24.38 69.77 29.78
C MET A 1 -23.20 68.82 29.96
N SER A 2 -23.42 67.53 29.78
CA SER A 2 -22.37 66.51 29.82
C SER A 2 -22.53 65.66 28.55
N ALA A 3 -21.61 65.87 27.61
CA ALA A 3 -21.65 65.24 26.29
C ALA A 3 -21.34 63.74 26.41
N THR A 4 -22.37 62.93 26.29
CA THR A 4 -22.26 61.49 26.03
C THR A 4 -21.60 61.27 24.67
N SER A 5 -20.34 60.85 24.70
CA SER A 5 -19.60 60.35 23.54
C SER A 5 -20.30 59.09 23.02
N VAL A 6 -21.03 59.25 21.92
CA VAL A 6 -21.62 58.15 21.15
C VAL A 6 -20.48 57.49 20.39
N ALA A 7 -20.08 56.29 20.83
CA ALA A 7 -19.13 55.47 20.09
C ALA A 7 -19.68 55.21 18.67
N PRO A 8 -18.85 55.37 17.61
CA PRO A 8 -19.31 55.22 16.24
C PRO A 8 -19.87 53.80 16.03
N PRO A 9 -20.96 53.64 15.24
CA PRO A 9 -21.57 52.35 14.97
C PRO A 9 -20.51 51.39 14.46
N GLY A 10 -20.30 50.32 15.24
CA GLY A 10 -19.20 49.39 15.05
C GLY A 10 -19.14 48.88 13.62
N ARG A 11 -17.94 48.91 13.04
CA ARG A 11 -17.62 48.13 11.83
C ARG A 11 -18.23 46.74 12.03
N ARG A 12 -19.23 46.39 11.20
CA ARG A 12 -19.71 45.01 11.11
C ARG A 12 -18.47 44.15 10.96
N ALA A 13 -18.26 43.24 11.92
CA ALA A 13 -17.19 42.26 11.80
C ALA A 13 -17.26 41.70 10.38
N PRO A 14 -16.15 41.67 9.64
CA PRO A 14 -16.16 41.18 8.26
C PRO A 14 -16.92 39.87 8.27
N ASP A 15 -17.92 39.77 7.39
CA ASP A 15 -18.80 38.61 7.31
C ASP A 15 -17.90 37.40 7.05
N VAL A 16 -17.51 36.71 8.13
CA VAL A 16 -16.61 35.56 8.07
C VAL A 16 -17.50 34.47 7.53
N THR A 17 -17.64 34.45 6.20
CA THR A 17 -18.35 33.40 5.49
C THR A 17 -17.80 32.09 6.04
N PRO A 18 -18.64 31.24 6.65
CA PRO A 18 -18.18 30.04 7.32
C PRO A 18 -17.41 29.21 6.30
N HIS A 19 -16.08 29.20 6.44
CA HIS A 19 -15.20 28.43 5.58
C HIS A 19 -15.60 26.97 5.75
N ARG A 20 -16.36 26.42 4.80
CA ARG A 20 -16.76 25.01 4.78
C ARG A 20 -15.49 24.17 4.79
N PRO A 21 -15.11 23.57 5.92
CA PRO A 21 -13.89 22.78 6.02
C PRO A 21 -14.08 21.35 5.47
N ALA A 22 -15.03 21.19 4.54
CA ALA A 22 -15.62 19.92 4.18
C ALA A 22 -14.60 18.97 3.53
N THR A 23 -13.73 19.47 2.65
CA THR A 23 -12.91 18.60 1.79
C THR A 23 -12.04 17.63 2.58
N ALA A 24 -11.38 18.11 3.62
CA ALA A 24 -10.40 17.34 4.37
C ALA A 24 -11.02 16.25 5.27
N THR A 25 -12.15 16.58 5.87
CA THR A 25 -12.92 15.66 6.68
C THR A 25 -13.62 14.62 5.80
N LEU A 26 -14.17 15.05 4.66
CA LEU A 26 -14.72 14.16 3.65
C LEU A 26 -13.67 13.18 3.13
N THR A 27 -12.44 13.64 2.85
CA THR A 27 -11.34 12.76 2.42
C THR A 27 -11.03 11.69 3.47
N ALA A 28 -10.89 12.06 4.74
CA ALA A 28 -10.60 11.10 5.81
C ALA A 28 -11.77 10.13 6.05
N PHE A 29 -13.01 10.60 5.92
CA PHE A 29 -14.21 9.76 6.01
C PHE A 29 -14.37 8.81 4.83
N ALA A 30 -14.15 9.30 3.60
CA ALA A 30 -14.17 8.48 2.39
C ALA A 30 -13.09 7.39 2.46
N LEU A 31 -11.90 7.75 2.95
CA LEU A 31 -10.82 6.79 3.16
C LEU A 31 -11.17 5.73 4.19
N LEU A 32 -11.77 6.12 5.32
CA LEU A 32 -12.26 5.17 6.32
C LEU A 32 -13.35 4.25 5.73
N THR A 33 -14.26 4.81 4.95
CA THR A 33 -15.32 4.03 4.28
C THR A 33 -14.73 3.04 3.28
N ALA A 34 -13.76 3.47 2.47
CA ALA A 34 -13.06 2.62 1.51
C ALA A 34 -12.31 1.46 2.20
N THR A 35 -11.61 1.71 3.31
CA THR A 35 -10.91 0.64 4.04
C THR A 35 -11.86 -0.36 4.70
N ILE A 36 -13.04 0.09 5.16
CA ILE A 36 -14.10 -0.80 5.67
C ILE A 36 -14.68 -1.66 4.55
N LEU A 37 -15.00 -1.06 3.41
CA LEU A 37 -15.52 -1.78 2.24
C LEU A 37 -14.52 -2.84 1.79
N LEU A 38 -13.24 -2.46 1.71
CA LEU A 38 -12.17 -3.38 1.36
C LEU A 38 -12.04 -4.54 2.35
N ALA A 39 -12.16 -4.29 3.67
CA ALA A 39 -12.16 -5.35 4.66
C ALA A 39 -13.34 -6.31 4.49
N GLY A 40 -14.52 -5.79 4.13
CA GLY A 40 -15.68 -6.61 3.81
C GLY A 40 -15.48 -7.46 2.54
N VAL A 41 -14.96 -6.86 1.46
CA VAL A 41 -14.68 -7.59 0.20
C VAL A 41 -13.64 -8.67 0.45
N PHE A 42 -12.59 -8.37 1.21
CA PHE A 42 -11.56 -9.32 1.62
C PHE A 42 -12.16 -10.55 2.33
N VAL A 43 -13.04 -10.32 3.30
CA VAL A 43 -13.72 -11.42 4.00
C VAL A 43 -14.64 -12.18 3.05
N GLY A 44 -15.40 -11.48 2.20
CA GLY A 44 -16.28 -12.10 1.21
C GLY A 44 -15.52 -13.05 0.28
N GLN A 45 -14.42 -12.57 -0.31
CA GLN A 45 -13.55 -13.38 -1.16
C GLN A 45 -12.95 -14.59 -0.43
N TRP A 46 -12.59 -14.42 0.85
CA TRP A 46 -12.05 -15.52 1.63
C TRP A 46 -13.09 -16.60 1.93
N LEU A 47 -14.32 -16.20 2.21
CA LEU A 47 -15.44 -17.11 2.48
C LEU A 47 -15.83 -17.91 1.23
N THR A 48 -15.58 -17.39 0.03
CA THR A 48 -15.90 -18.05 -1.25
C THR A 48 -14.70 -18.75 -1.88
N MET A 49 -13.54 -18.81 -1.23
CA MET A 49 -12.42 -19.58 -1.78
C MET A 49 -12.81 -21.07 -1.86
N GLY A 50 -12.88 -21.59 -3.08
CA GLY A 50 -13.34 -22.95 -3.40
C GLY A 50 -14.73 -23.03 -4.03
N GLU A 51 -15.46 -21.91 -4.10
CA GLU A 51 -16.80 -21.85 -4.69
C GLU A 51 -16.75 -21.39 -6.18
N PRO A 52 -17.73 -21.78 -7.03
CA PRO A 52 -17.76 -21.39 -8.43
C PRO A 52 -17.89 -19.87 -8.63
N ALA A 53 -17.28 -19.35 -9.70
CA ALA A 53 -17.01 -17.92 -9.93
C ALA A 53 -18.20 -16.97 -9.68
N GLY A 54 -19.44 -17.35 -10.04
CA GLY A 54 -20.63 -16.50 -9.88
C GLY A 54 -21.15 -16.34 -8.45
N THR A 55 -20.66 -17.12 -7.48
CA THR A 55 -21.00 -16.93 -6.06
C THR A 55 -20.23 -15.75 -5.45
N SER A 56 -19.07 -15.40 -6.05
CA SER A 56 -18.11 -14.43 -5.54
C SER A 56 -18.71 -13.02 -5.42
N LEU A 57 -19.39 -12.53 -6.46
CA LEU A 57 -19.97 -11.17 -6.46
C LEU A 57 -20.95 -10.92 -5.31
N ARG A 58 -21.80 -11.91 -4.99
CA ARG A 58 -22.79 -11.77 -3.90
C ARG A 58 -22.09 -11.53 -2.57
N TRP A 59 -21.01 -12.25 -2.29
CA TRP A 59 -20.24 -12.10 -1.05
C TRP A 59 -19.37 -10.86 -1.04
N MET A 60 -18.82 -10.45 -2.20
CA MET A 60 -18.10 -9.18 -2.34
C MET A 60 -18.98 -7.98 -2.01
N VAL A 61 -20.30 -8.04 -2.24
CA VAL A 61 -21.23 -6.94 -1.93
C VAL A 61 -21.89 -7.11 -0.55
N ALA A 62 -22.30 -8.34 -0.22
CA ALA A 62 -23.06 -8.61 1.01
C ALA A 62 -22.24 -8.32 2.27
N VAL A 63 -20.98 -8.75 2.34
CA VAL A 63 -20.18 -8.57 3.57
C VAL A 63 -19.89 -7.09 3.84
N PRO A 64 -19.43 -6.26 2.88
CA PRO A 64 -19.33 -4.81 3.10
C PRO A 64 -20.65 -4.17 3.53
N LEU A 65 -21.76 -4.57 2.92
CA LEU A 65 -23.09 -4.06 3.28
C LEU A 65 -23.44 -4.41 4.73
N VAL A 66 -23.16 -5.64 5.18
CA VAL A 66 -23.33 -6.05 6.58
C VAL A 66 -22.50 -5.18 7.52
N VAL A 67 -21.23 -4.90 7.20
CA VAL A 67 -20.38 -4.03 8.04
C VAL A 67 -20.94 -2.61 8.10
N LEU A 68 -21.41 -2.06 6.99
CA LEU A 68 -22.01 -0.73 6.93
C LEU A 68 -23.33 -0.65 7.71
N VAL A 69 -24.22 -1.63 7.54
CA VAL A 69 -25.50 -1.71 8.27
C VAL A 69 -25.26 -1.88 9.77
N ALA A 70 -24.33 -2.75 10.16
CA ALA A 70 -23.95 -2.91 11.56
C ALA A 70 -23.40 -1.61 12.16
N THR A 71 -22.50 -0.93 11.43
CA THR A 71 -21.95 0.37 11.83
C THR A 71 -23.07 1.41 11.99
N ALA A 72 -23.96 1.54 11.01
CA ALA A 72 -25.08 2.48 11.04
C ALA A 72 -26.04 2.19 12.21
N GLY A 73 -26.37 0.91 12.45
CA GLY A 73 -27.21 0.49 13.56
C GLY A 73 -26.59 0.85 14.93
N LEU A 74 -25.28 0.64 15.09
CA LEU A 74 -24.56 1.02 16.30
C LEU A 74 -24.50 2.54 16.50
N VAL A 75 -24.23 3.30 15.44
CA VAL A 75 -24.26 4.78 15.45
C VAL A 75 -25.64 5.31 15.84
N ALA A 76 -26.70 4.73 15.27
CA ALA A 76 -28.06 5.11 15.57
C ALA A 76 -28.43 4.78 17.03
N ALA A 77 -28.03 3.62 17.54
CA ALA A 77 -28.34 3.17 18.89
C ALA A 77 -27.57 3.94 19.98
N GLN A 78 -26.35 4.40 19.69
CA GLN A 78 -25.43 4.90 20.71
C GLN A 78 -25.97 6.08 21.54
N PRO A 79 -26.53 7.16 20.96
CA PRO A 79 -27.02 8.28 21.74
C PRO A 79 -28.09 7.87 22.76
N GLY A 80 -29.04 7.03 22.34
CA GLY A 80 -30.11 6.56 23.22
C GLY A 80 -29.59 5.69 24.36
N ARG A 81 -28.55 4.88 24.11
CA ARG A 81 -27.87 4.09 25.14
C ARG A 81 -27.16 4.99 26.15
N THR A 82 -26.34 5.95 25.70
CA THR A 82 -25.62 6.87 26.60
C THR A 82 -26.56 7.73 27.43
N LEU A 83 -27.63 8.27 26.83
CA LEU A 83 -28.60 9.10 27.56
C LEU A 83 -29.31 8.31 28.67
N ARG A 84 -29.63 7.02 28.41
CA ARG A 84 -30.29 6.15 29.40
C ARG A 84 -29.33 5.67 30.49
N SER A 85 -28.09 5.31 30.13
CA SER A 85 -27.11 4.77 31.08
C SER A 85 -26.55 5.81 32.04
N ASP A 86 -26.45 7.06 31.61
CA ASP A 86 -25.69 8.08 32.35
C ASP A 86 -26.55 8.91 33.31
N HIS A 87 -27.86 8.62 33.44
CA HIS A 87 -28.80 9.35 34.31
C HIS A 87 -28.68 10.88 34.19
N LEU A 88 -28.61 11.37 32.95
CA LEU A 88 -28.40 12.79 32.67
C LEU A 88 -29.64 13.60 33.04
N VAL A 89 -29.43 14.70 33.76
CA VAL A 89 -30.47 15.67 34.10
C VAL A 89 -30.14 17.04 33.50
N PRO A 90 -31.13 17.88 33.17
CA PRO A 90 -30.87 19.23 32.68
C PRO A 90 -30.13 20.09 33.71
N VAL A 91 -29.22 20.94 33.25
CA VAL A 91 -28.59 21.97 34.10
C VAL A 91 -29.57 23.13 34.26
N PRO A 92 -29.88 23.59 35.50
CA PRO A 92 -30.83 24.68 35.69
C PRO A 92 -30.41 25.97 34.95
N PRO A 93 -31.33 26.61 34.21
CA PRO A 93 -31.01 27.75 33.34
C PRO A 93 -30.52 28.98 34.12
N GLN A 94 -30.86 29.09 35.41
CA GLN A 94 -30.43 30.18 36.28
C GLN A 94 -28.98 30.04 36.77
N THR A 95 -28.28 28.96 36.42
CA THR A 95 -26.87 28.79 36.81
C THR A 95 -25.94 29.68 35.96
N PRO A 96 -24.82 30.17 36.53
CA PRO A 96 -23.81 30.90 35.74
C PRO A 96 -23.25 30.08 34.56
N ALA A 97 -23.17 28.76 34.72
CA ALA A 97 -22.73 27.84 33.68
C ALA A 97 -23.71 27.80 32.49
N ALA A 98 -25.02 27.64 32.75
CA ALA A 98 -26.04 27.62 31.73
C ALA A 98 -26.11 28.93 30.93
N ARG A 99 -26.02 30.09 31.60
CA ARG A 99 -25.96 31.40 30.92
C ARG A 99 -24.73 31.53 30.01
N ARG A 100 -23.55 31.23 30.53
CA ARG A 100 -22.30 31.27 29.75
C ARG A 100 -22.33 30.32 28.56
N TYR A 101 -22.93 29.14 28.73
CA TYR A 101 -23.12 28.17 27.68
C TYR A 101 -24.07 28.69 26.58
N ALA A 102 -25.23 29.23 26.96
CA ALA A 102 -26.17 29.82 26.02
C ALA A 102 -25.52 30.96 25.21
N ASP A 103 -24.79 31.85 25.88
CA ASP A 103 -24.04 32.93 25.22
C ASP A 103 -22.98 32.38 24.25
N ALA A 104 -22.28 31.30 24.62
CA ALA A 104 -21.30 30.65 23.76
C ALA A 104 -21.95 30.00 22.53
N ALA A 105 -23.12 29.36 22.70
CA ALA A 105 -23.88 28.76 21.60
C ALA A 105 -24.38 29.81 20.60
N VAL A 106 -24.88 30.95 21.09
CA VAL A 106 -25.28 32.08 20.24
C VAL A 106 -24.08 32.63 19.46
N ARG A 107 -22.93 32.84 20.11
CA ARG A 107 -21.70 33.29 19.44
C ARG A 107 -21.15 32.28 18.42
N ALA A 108 -21.38 30.98 18.64
CA ALA A 108 -21.05 29.93 17.69
C ALA A 108 -22.05 29.83 16.51
N GLY A 109 -23.13 30.62 16.53
CA GLY A 109 -24.18 30.58 15.51
C GLY A 109 -25.02 29.30 15.56
N ILE A 110 -25.21 28.72 16.76
CA ILE A 110 -25.98 27.50 16.96
C ILE A 110 -27.33 27.88 17.57
N SER A 111 -28.39 27.79 16.77
CA SER A 111 -29.78 28.05 17.18
C SER A 111 -30.71 26.96 16.63
N PRO A 112 -31.50 26.27 17.49
CA PRO A 112 -31.51 26.39 18.95
C PRO A 112 -30.21 25.87 19.59
N ALA A 113 -29.89 26.39 20.79
CA ALA A 113 -28.75 25.90 21.56
C ALA A 113 -28.99 24.43 21.97
N PRO A 114 -27.98 23.54 21.88
CA PRO A 114 -28.12 22.15 22.32
C PRO A 114 -28.41 22.10 23.82
N GLU A 115 -29.20 21.14 24.27
CA GLU A 115 -29.53 21.02 25.69
C GLU A 115 -28.26 20.79 26.54
N LEU A 116 -28.12 21.53 27.65
CA LEU A 116 -27.01 21.38 28.59
C LEU A 116 -27.45 20.45 29.72
N VAL A 117 -26.81 19.29 29.83
CA VAL A 117 -27.13 18.27 30.83
C VAL A 117 -25.91 17.92 31.67
N TRP A 118 -26.12 17.28 32.82
CA TRP A 118 -25.05 16.79 33.68
C TRP A 118 -25.49 15.54 34.44
N ASN A 119 -24.51 14.80 34.97
CA ASN A 119 -24.74 13.81 36.00
C ASN A 119 -24.01 14.27 37.28
N PRO A 120 -24.72 14.56 38.38
CA PRO A 120 -24.11 14.99 39.64
C PRO A 120 -23.08 14.01 40.24
N GLN A 121 -23.18 12.73 39.86
CA GLN A 121 -22.33 11.65 40.35
C GLN A 121 -21.15 11.34 39.42
N ASP A 122 -21.03 11.97 38.25
CA ASP A 122 -19.93 11.69 37.32
C ASP A 122 -18.60 12.22 37.89
N PRO A 123 -17.64 11.35 38.27
CA PRO A 123 -16.38 11.77 38.88
C PRO A 123 -15.40 12.36 37.85
N ARG A 124 -15.70 12.26 36.55
CA ARG A 124 -14.81 12.72 35.49
C ARG A 124 -14.76 14.24 35.42
N THR A 125 -13.75 14.76 34.72
CA THR A 125 -13.58 16.18 34.45
C THR A 125 -13.76 16.45 32.96
N GLY A 126 -14.68 17.34 32.58
CA GLY A 126 -14.81 17.80 31.21
C GLY A 126 -16.25 18.01 30.74
N ALA A 127 -16.40 18.03 29.42
CA ALA A 127 -17.66 18.05 28.73
C ALA A 127 -17.63 17.04 27.58
N LEU A 128 -18.79 16.74 27.02
CA LEU A 128 -18.93 15.87 25.86
C LEU A 128 -20.20 16.24 25.08
N ALA A 129 -20.05 16.52 23.79
CA ALA A 129 -21.17 16.59 22.86
C ALA A 129 -21.65 15.18 22.47
N LEU A 130 -22.96 14.95 22.57
CA LEU A 130 -23.65 13.70 22.23
C LEU A 130 -24.95 13.99 21.49
N GLY A 131 -25.55 12.95 20.89
CA GLY A 131 -26.83 13.06 20.19
C GLY A 131 -26.77 12.67 18.72
N ARG A 132 -27.81 13.06 17.99
CA ARG A 132 -27.94 12.84 16.54
C ARG A 132 -27.98 14.19 15.81
N PRO A 133 -27.69 14.24 14.51
CA PRO A 133 -27.88 15.46 13.71
C PRO A 133 -29.26 16.09 13.98
N GLY A 134 -29.27 17.37 14.36
CA GLY A 134 -30.47 18.13 14.70
C GLY A 134 -30.99 17.97 16.14
N ARG A 135 -30.48 17.02 16.92
CA ARG A 135 -30.84 16.79 18.32
C ARG A 135 -29.59 16.48 19.14
N TYR A 136 -28.78 17.52 19.35
CA TYR A 136 -27.56 17.44 20.13
C TYR A 136 -27.81 17.83 21.58
N VAL A 137 -26.99 17.24 22.45
CA VAL A 137 -26.94 17.49 23.89
C VAL A 137 -25.47 17.66 24.26
N VAL A 138 -25.17 18.59 25.17
CA VAL A 138 -23.82 18.75 25.73
C VAL A 138 -23.87 18.33 27.19
N ARG A 139 -23.17 17.24 27.52
CA ARG A 139 -22.97 16.78 28.90
C ARG A 139 -21.80 17.55 29.50
N VAL A 140 -21.97 18.10 30.69
CA VAL A 140 -20.90 18.71 31.49
C VAL A 140 -20.77 18.00 32.83
N THR A 141 -19.54 17.86 33.33
CA THR A 141 -19.33 17.24 34.65
C THR A 141 -19.42 18.26 35.79
N PRO A 142 -19.68 17.84 37.05
CA PRO A 142 -19.77 18.75 38.19
C PRO A 142 -18.52 19.62 38.38
N ALA A 143 -17.33 19.05 38.13
CA ALA A 143 -16.07 19.77 38.21
C ALA A 143 -16.00 20.94 37.21
N LEU A 144 -16.50 20.74 35.99
CA LEU A 144 -16.55 21.77 34.95
C LEU A 144 -17.60 22.85 35.29
N LEU A 145 -18.77 22.46 35.83
CA LEU A 145 -19.75 23.43 36.33
C LEU A 145 -19.17 24.33 37.44
N GLY A 146 -18.39 23.75 38.36
CA GLY A 146 -17.66 24.52 39.37
C GLY A 146 -16.60 25.45 38.76
N ALA A 147 -15.96 25.03 37.66
CA ALA A 147 -15.01 25.86 36.92
C ALA A 147 -15.68 27.07 36.26
N ALA A 148 -16.97 27.01 35.90
CA ALA A 148 -17.68 28.17 35.36
C ALA A 148 -17.65 29.40 36.28
N ARG A 149 -17.59 29.19 37.61
CA ARG A 149 -17.43 30.26 38.61
C ARG A 149 -15.97 30.55 38.92
N ARG A 150 -15.18 29.52 39.21
CA ARG A 150 -13.81 29.66 39.73
C ARG A 150 -12.75 29.93 38.66
N ARG A 151 -12.97 29.42 37.45
CA ARG A 151 -12.03 29.44 36.32
C ARG A 151 -12.81 29.63 35.00
N PRO A 152 -13.52 30.75 34.83
CA PRO A 152 -14.43 30.97 33.71
C PRO A 152 -13.77 30.78 32.35
N ALA A 153 -12.51 31.21 32.17
CA ALA A 153 -11.77 31.00 30.93
C ALA A 153 -11.58 29.50 30.58
N THR A 154 -11.39 28.65 31.59
CA THR A 154 -11.30 27.19 31.39
C THR A 154 -12.64 26.60 30.98
N TYR A 155 -13.72 27.03 31.65
CA TYR A 155 -15.07 26.61 31.29
C TYR A 155 -15.43 27.02 29.86
N ASP A 156 -15.23 28.29 29.51
CA ASP A 156 -15.62 28.81 28.21
C ASP A 156 -14.78 28.19 27.08
N ALA A 157 -13.51 27.87 27.30
CA ALA A 157 -12.67 27.19 26.31
C ALA A 157 -13.18 25.77 26.01
N VAL A 158 -13.51 24.99 27.05
CA VAL A 158 -14.04 23.63 26.91
C VAL A 158 -15.42 23.65 26.26
N VAL A 159 -16.32 24.52 26.71
CA VAL A 159 -17.67 24.64 26.12
C VAL A 159 -17.63 25.03 24.64
N ARG A 160 -16.78 25.99 24.26
CA ARG A 160 -16.62 26.35 22.84
C ARG A 160 -16.09 25.19 22.00
N HIS A 161 -15.19 24.37 22.54
CA HIS A 161 -14.71 23.17 21.87
C HIS A 161 -15.84 22.16 21.62
N GLU A 162 -16.66 21.86 22.64
CA GLU A 162 -17.82 20.97 22.45
C GLU A 162 -18.85 21.53 21.46
N LEU A 163 -19.12 22.83 21.53
CA LEU A 163 -20.01 23.51 20.57
C LEU A 163 -19.43 23.48 19.14
N ALA A 164 -18.10 23.44 18.98
CA ALA A 164 -17.47 23.28 17.67
C ALA A 164 -17.75 21.90 17.08
N HIS A 165 -17.72 20.84 17.90
CA HIS A 165 -18.15 19.51 17.46
C HIS A 165 -19.62 19.49 17.04
N VAL A 166 -20.50 20.16 17.78
CA VAL A 166 -21.91 20.30 17.40
C VAL A 166 -22.06 21.05 16.06
N ARG A 167 -21.41 22.21 15.93
CA ARG A 167 -21.50 23.08 14.74
C ARG A 167 -21.00 22.40 13.47
N HIS A 168 -20.03 21.50 13.61
CA HIS A 168 -19.45 20.76 12.49
C HIS A 168 -20.07 19.37 12.26
N HIS A 169 -21.03 18.96 13.07
CA HIS A 169 -21.67 17.64 13.02
C HIS A 169 -20.72 16.46 13.32
N ASP A 170 -19.74 16.68 14.18
CA ASP A 170 -18.65 15.72 14.45
C ASP A 170 -19.10 14.53 15.26
N VAL A 171 -20.13 14.71 16.06
CA VAL A 171 -20.63 13.68 16.99
C VAL A 171 -21.01 12.41 16.22
N ALA A 172 -21.75 12.54 15.12
CA ALA A 172 -22.16 11.39 14.30
C ALA A 172 -20.95 10.73 13.60
N LEU A 173 -20.02 11.56 13.13
CA LEU A 173 -18.80 11.10 12.48
C LEU A 173 -17.85 10.37 13.46
N ALA A 174 -17.76 10.85 14.69
CA ALA A 174 -16.98 10.23 15.75
C ALA A 174 -17.59 8.87 16.14
N TYR A 175 -18.92 8.78 16.25
CA TYR A 175 -19.60 7.50 16.43
C TYR A 175 -19.34 6.56 15.25
N PHE A 176 -19.45 7.04 14.01
CA PHE A 176 -19.16 6.21 12.84
C PHE A 176 -17.73 5.65 12.90
N ALA A 177 -16.76 6.52 13.16
CA ALA A 177 -15.35 6.14 13.28
C ALA A 177 -15.10 5.14 14.42
N LEU A 178 -15.83 5.27 15.54
CA LEU A 178 -15.74 4.34 16.66
C LEU A 178 -16.38 2.98 16.32
N TYR A 179 -17.59 2.98 15.76
CA TYR A 179 -18.36 1.76 15.53
C TYR A 179 -17.96 0.98 14.30
N CYS A 180 -17.36 1.62 13.30
CA CYS A 180 -16.82 0.88 12.18
C CYS A 180 -15.72 -0.09 12.62
N TRP A 181 -14.91 0.28 13.61
CA TRP A 181 -13.93 -0.62 14.20
C TRP A 181 -14.60 -1.81 14.88
N TYR A 182 -15.65 -1.55 15.68
CA TYR A 182 -16.40 -2.60 16.36
C TYR A 182 -17.19 -3.51 15.42
N ALA A 183 -17.54 -3.05 14.21
CA ALA A 183 -18.16 -3.89 13.19
C ALA A 183 -17.11 -4.66 12.37
N THR A 184 -15.99 -4.03 12.03
CA THR A 184 -14.96 -4.61 11.17
C THR A 184 -14.21 -5.76 11.86
N VAL A 185 -13.84 -5.60 13.13
CA VAL A 185 -13.04 -6.64 13.84
C VAL A 185 -13.77 -7.98 13.93
N PRO A 186 -15.05 -8.05 14.35
CA PRO A 186 -15.80 -9.32 14.33
C PRO A 186 -15.90 -9.92 12.93
N VAL A 187 -16.14 -9.11 11.89
CA VAL A 187 -16.22 -9.60 10.51
C VAL A 187 -14.89 -10.20 10.04
N LEU A 188 -13.75 -9.56 10.38
CA LEU A 188 -12.42 -10.14 10.13
C LEU A 188 -12.14 -11.40 10.97
N ALA A 189 -12.82 -11.60 12.10
CA ALA A 189 -12.67 -12.81 12.91
C ALA A 189 -13.47 -14.00 12.37
N VAL A 190 -14.54 -13.78 11.60
CA VAL A 190 -15.42 -14.85 11.10
C VAL A 190 -14.65 -15.95 10.34
N PRO A 191 -13.81 -15.63 9.33
CA PRO A 191 -13.06 -16.68 8.63
C PRO A 191 -12.11 -17.47 9.52
N VAL A 192 -11.52 -16.82 10.54
CA VAL A 192 -10.65 -17.51 11.52
C VAL A 192 -11.46 -18.54 12.30
N VAL A 193 -12.63 -18.15 12.80
CA VAL A 193 -13.50 -19.04 13.58
C VAL A 193 -13.98 -20.21 12.72
N LEU A 194 -14.40 -19.96 11.48
CA LEU A 194 -14.87 -21.00 10.57
C LEU A 194 -13.76 -21.99 10.20
N ARG A 195 -12.55 -21.50 9.88
CA ARG A 195 -11.40 -22.37 9.54
C ARG A 195 -10.94 -23.20 10.75
N LEU A 196 -10.86 -22.58 11.93
CA LEU A 196 -10.53 -23.32 13.17
C LEU A 196 -11.58 -24.38 13.50
N ALA A 197 -12.86 -24.11 13.27
CA ALA A 197 -13.94 -25.08 13.47
C ALA A 197 -13.92 -26.22 12.43
N GLY A 198 -13.54 -25.92 11.19
CA GLY A 198 -13.40 -26.90 10.11
C GLY A 198 -12.11 -27.73 10.12
N GLY A 199 -11.18 -27.44 11.03
CA GLY A 199 -9.91 -28.17 11.17
C GLY A 199 -8.80 -27.77 10.20
N ASP A 200 -9.11 -27.03 9.12
CA ASP A 200 -8.12 -26.53 8.16
C ASP A 200 -7.43 -25.26 8.67
N ARG A 201 -6.12 -25.36 8.92
CA ARG A 201 -5.27 -24.26 9.40
C ARG A 201 -4.24 -23.80 8.36
N SER A 202 -4.20 -24.42 7.18
CA SER A 202 -3.16 -24.22 6.16
C SER A 202 -3.05 -22.74 5.73
N LEU A 203 -4.20 -22.10 5.50
CA LEU A 203 -4.28 -20.73 5.02
C LEU A 203 -4.35 -19.67 6.15
N LEU A 204 -4.41 -20.10 7.41
CA LEU A 204 -4.65 -19.20 8.54
C LEU A 204 -3.53 -18.16 8.76
N PRO A 205 -2.23 -18.50 8.67
CA PRO A 205 -1.16 -17.50 8.80
C PRO A 205 -1.26 -16.40 7.74
N SER A 206 -1.49 -16.82 6.48
CA SER A 206 -1.65 -15.94 5.32
C SER A 206 -2.86 -15.00 5.50
N TYR A 207 -3.97 -15.53 6.02
CA TYR A 207 -5.15 -14.73 6.38
C TYR A 207 -4.85 -13.70 7.47
N LEU A 208 -4.26 -14.14 8.59
CA LEU A 208 -4.05 -13.32 9.77
C LEU A 208 -3.18 -12.09 9.48
N VAL A 209 -2.14 -12.25 8.66
CA VAL A 209 -1.28 -11.12 8.26
C VAL A 209 -2.08 -10.07 7.49
N ARG A 210 -2.91 -10.49 6.52
CA ARG A 210 -3.74 -9.57 5.70
C ARG A 210 -4.88 -8.95 6.51
N ALA A 211 -5.55 -9.74 7.34
CA ALA A 211 -6.57 -9.27 8.26
C ALA A 211 -6.01 -8.24 9.24
N LEU A 212 -4.81 -8.48 9.78
CA LEU A 212 -4.10 -7.54 10.67
C LEU A 212 -3.73 -6.25 9.93
N ALA A 213 -3.27 -6.34 8.69
CA ALA A 213 -2.94 -5.17 7.88
C ALA A 213 -4.18 -4.31 7.58
N LEU A 214 -5.29 -4.93 7.18
CA LEU A 214 -6.57 -4.26 6.94
C LEU A 214 -7.12 -3.64 8.24
N ALA A 215 -7.12 -4.39 9.34
CA ALA A 215 -7.51 -3.87 10.65
C ALA A 215 -6.63 -2.66 11.04
N SER A 216 -5.32 -2.75 10.82
CA SER A 216 -4.40 -1.63 11.08
C SER A 216 -4.73 -0.42 10.21
N ALA A 217 -5.00 -0.60 8.92
CA ALA A 217 -5.39 0.49 8.03
C ALA A 217 -6.70 1.17 8.46
N VAL A 218 -7.72 0.38 8.83
CA VAL A 218 -9.00 0.89 9.37
C VAL A 218 -8.77 1.66 10.67
N TYR A 219 -7.98 1.11 11.60
CA TYR A 219 -7.67 1.77 12.86
C TYR A 219 -6.92 3.09 12.64
N LEU A 220 -5.93 3.11 11.75
CA LEU A 220 -5.15 4.31 11.42
C LEU A 220 -6.02 5.38 10.73
N ALA A 221 -6.89 4.99 9.80
CA ALA A 221 -7.86 5.90 9.17
C ALA A 221 -8.76 6.54 10.22
N ARG A 222 -9.31 5.73 11.14
CA ARG A 222 -10.12 6.15 12.28
C ARG A 222 -9.36 7.13 13.18
N ALA A 223 -8.17 6.76 13.63
CA ALA A 223 -7.38 7.57 14.55
C ALA A 223 -7.00 8.91 13.91
N PHE A 224 -6.67 8.90 12.62
CA PHE A 224 -6.40 10.13 11.87
C PHE A 224 -7.63 11.03 11.76
N LEU A 225 -8.79 10.46 11.39
CA LEU A 225 -10.04 11.19 11.29
C LEU A 225 -10.40 11.88 12.61
N LEU A 226 -10.37 11.13 13.72
CA LEU A 226 -10.70 11.66 15.05
C LEU A 226 -9.75 12.79 15.46
N ARG A 227 -8.42 12.59 15.36
CA ARG A 227 -7.44 13.66 15.67
C ARG A 227 -7.64 14.92 14.83
N ARG A 228 -8.02 14.75 13.55
CA ARG A 228 -8.30 15.89 12.66
C ARG A 228 -9.51 16.69 13.14
N ARG A 229 -10.57 16.02 13.57
CA ARG A 229 -11.78 16.67 14.10
C ARG A 229 -11.48 17.45 15.38
N GLU A 230 -10.71 16.88 16.29
CA GLU A 230 -10.23 17.54 17.51
C GLU A 230 -9.48 18.85 17.19
N HIS A 231 -8.56 18.79 16.24
CA HIS A 231 -7.82 19.96 15.77
C HIS A 231 -8.71 21.06 15.16
N GLU A 232 -9.77 20.68 14.43
CA GLU A 232 -10.73 21.64 13.88
C GLU A 232 -11.64 22.25 14.96
N ALA A 233 -12.03 21.47 15.95
CA ALA A 233 -12.76 21.95 17.12
C ALA A 233 -11.92 22.92 17.96
N ASP A 234 -10.64 22.61 18.18
CA ASP A 234 -9.68 23.47 18.88
C ASP A 234 -9.48 24.82 18.19
N LEU A 235 -9.31 24.82 16.86
CA LEU A 235 -9.22 26.06 16.08
C LEU A 235 -10.49 26.89 16.18
N SER A 236 -11.65 26.25 16.11
CA SER A 236 -12.93 26.96 16.17
C SER A 236 -13.17 27.55 17.55
N ALA A 237 -12.83 26.81 18.61
CA ALA A 237 -12.88 27.31 19.97
C ALA A 237 -11.99 28.54 20.17
N ALA A 238 -10.78 28.53 19.59
CA ALA A 238 -9.85 29.66 19.60
C ALA A 238 -10.34 30.86 18.77
N LEU A 239 -10.95 30.62 17.62
CA LEU A 239 -11.55 31.68 16.80
C LEU A 239 -12.74 32.33 17.50
N TRP A 240 -13.62 31.53 18.11
CA TRP A 240 -14.79 32.02 18.83
C TRP A 240 -14.47 32.65 20.18
N SER A 241 -13.30 32.36 20.77
CA SER A 241 -12.84 33.06 21.98
C SER A 241 -12.29 34.45 21.66
N GLY A 242 -11.76 34.66 20.46
CA GLY A 242 -10.98 35.85 20.12
C GLY A 242 -9.59 35.89 20.78
N ASP A 243 -9.24 34.87 21.56
CA ASP A 243 -7.96 34.73 22.26
C ASP A 243 -7.45 33.28 22.15
N PRO A 244 -6.63 32.99 21.13
CA PRO A 244 -6.01 31.67 20.96
C PRO A 244 -5.05 31.28 22.08
N HIS A 245 -4.41 32.24 22.74
CA HIS A 245 -3.44 31.95 23.81
C HIS A 245 -4.14 31.47 25.08
N ALA A 246 -5.28 32.06 25.45
CA ALA A 246 -6.08 31.57 26.57
C ALA A 246 -6.57 30.14 26.34
N VAL A 247 -7.03 29.83 25.12
CA VAL A 247 -7.48 28.48 24.74
C VAL A 247 -6.31 27.49 24.78
N ALA A 248 -5.16 27.87 24.20
CA ALA A 248 -3.94 27.07 24.27
C ALA A 248 -3.48 26.80 25.71
N ALA A 249 -3.53 27.79 26.60
CA ALA A 249 -3.17 27.62 28.01
C ALA A 249 -4.10 26.66 28.76
N VAL A 250 -5.36 26.52 28.34
CA VAL A 250 -6.28 25.50 28.87
C VAL A 250 -5.90 24.12 28.36
N PHE A 251 -5.69 23.95 27.05
CA PHE A 251 -5.34 22.65 26.46
C PHE A 251 -3.94 22.14 26.88
N GLY A 252 -3.00 23.04 27.14
CA GLY A 252 -1.67 22.68 27.66
C GLY A 252 -1.73 22.08 29.07
N ARG A 253 -2.69 22.49 29.90
CA ARG A 253 -2.87 21.98 31.27
C ARG A 253 -3.59 20.63 31.32
N ALA A 254 -4.39 20.30 30.32
CA ALA A 254 -5.09 19.02 30.23
C ALA A 254 -4.16 17.82 29.89
N ALA A 255 -2.87 18.06 29.66
CA ALA A 255 -1.99 17.18 28.90
C ALA A 255 -1.30 16.02 29.65
N ALA A 256 -1.71 15.70 30.88
CA ALA A 256 -1.02 14.68 31.68
C ALA A 256 -2.00 13.67 32.31
N LEU A 257 -2.77 12.96 31.49
CA LEU A 257 -3.31 11.68 31.96
C LEU A 257 -2.17 10.64 31.91
N PRO A 258 -1.89 9.93 33.02
CA PRO A 258 -0.87 8.88 33.07
C PRO A 258 -1.31 7.68 32.21
N GLY A 259 -1.12 7.77 30.90
CA GLY A 259 -1.39 6.68 29.97
C GLY A 259 -0.39 5.54 30.15
N HIS A 260 -0.89 4.30 30.07
CA HIS A 260 -0.13 3.06 30.18
C HIS A 260 1.22 3.13 29.45
N ARG A 261 2.31 2.91 30.20
CA ARG A 261 3.71 3.08 29.76
C ARG A 261 4.23 1.95 28.87
N LEU A 262 3.38 1.02 28.46
CA LEU A 262 3.80 -0.22 27.79
C LEU A 262 4.23 0.00 26.33
N LEU A 263 3.64 0.96 25.62
CA LEU A 263 3.97 1.22 24.21
C LEU A 263 5.04 2.30 24.06
N PRO A 264 5.97 2.14 23.10
CA PRO A 264 6.96 3.17 22.82
C PRO A 264 6.26 4.47 22.34
N PRO A 265 6.82 5.65 22.66
CA PRO A 265 6.20 6.94 22.33
C PRO A 265 5.72 7.12 20.88
N PRO A 266 6.45 6.72 19.82
CA PRO A 266 5.98 6.90 18.45
C PRO A 266 4.75 6.05 18.14
N LEU A 267 4.72 4.81 18.59
CA LEU A 267 3.58 3.91 18.38
C LEU A 267 2.36 4.37 19.18
N ARG A 268 2.57 4.81 20.42
CA ARG A 268 1.50 5.40 21.24
C ARG A 268 0.87 6.62 20.55
N ARG A 269 1.69 7.49 19.95
CA ARG A 269 1.22 8.66 19.21
C ARG A 269 0.47 8.26 17.94
N LEU A 270 0.96 7.25 17.23
CA LEU A 270 0.31 6.71 16.04
C LEU A 270 -1.10 6.18 16.37
N LEU A 271 -1.21 5.43 17.47
CA LEU A 271 -2.45 4.77 17.88
C LEU A 271 -3.41 5.64 18.70
N ALA A 272 -2.99 6.83 19.16
CA ALA A 272 -3.81 7.71 19.97
C ALA A 272 -5.00 8.27 19.16
N LEU A 273 -6.22 8.15 19.69
CA LEU A 273 -7.42 8.70 19.06
C LEU A 273 -7.56 10.22 19.25
N HIS A 274 -6.89 10.76 20.27
CA HIS A 274 -6.83 12.19 20.54
C HIS A 274 -5.41 12.73 20.35
N PRO A 275 -5.26 13.98 19.90
CA PRO A 275 -3.97 14.65 19.87
C PRO A 275 -3.46 14.91 21.29
N THR A 276 -2.14 14.89 21.45
CA THR A 276 -1.49 15.27 22.71
C THR A 276 -1.70 16.76 23.00
N GLY A 277 -1.66 17.16 24.27
CA GLY A 277 -1.80 18.58 24.64
C GLY A 277 -0.82 19.52 23.93
N PRO A 278 0.49 19.18 23.81
CA PRO A 278 1.43 19.99 23.02
C PRO A 278 1.06 20.10 21.54
N GLU A 279 0.49 19.06 20.93
CA GLU A 279 0.00 19.12 19.54
C GLU A 279 -1.21 20.05 19.42
N ARG A 280 -2.16 19.98 20.36
CA ARG A 280 -3.33 20.86 20.42
C ARG A 280 -2.91 22.33 20.54
N VAL A 281 -2.04 22.64 21.51
CA VAL A 281 -1.45 23.97 21.70
C VAL A 281 -0.78 24.46 20.41
N ALA A 282 0.05 23.63 19.80
CA ALA A 282 0.76 24.02 18.61
C ALA A 282 -0.17 24.23 17.40
N TYR A 283 -1.31 23.53 17.35
CA TYR A 283 -2.29 23.69 16.27
C TYR A 283 -3.13 24.96 16.46
N VAL A 284 -3.50 25.29 17.70
CA VAL A 284 -4.20 26.54 18.05
C VAL A 284 -3.32 27.77 17.76
N LEU A 285 -2.04 27.71 18.13
CA LEU A 285 -1.10 28.84 17.96
C LEU A 285 -0.54 28.96 16.54
N ASP A 286 -0.53 27.88 15.76
CA ASP A 286 -0.09 27.86 14.36
C ASP A 286 -1.17 27.18 13.49
N PRO A 287 -2.26 27.90 13.15
CA PRO A 287 -3.30 27.38 12.24
C PRO A 287 -2.75 26.96 10.87
N GLY A 288 -1.56 27.46 10.50
CA GLY A 288 -0.79 27.03 9.32
C GLY A 288 -0.53 25.52 9.27
N ARG A 289 -0.50 24.85 10.42
CA ARG A 289 -0.38 23.38 10.52
C ARG A 289 -1.53 22.65 9.85
N ARG A 290 -2.70 23.28 9.80
CA ARG A 290 -3.85 22.79 9.06
C ARG A 290 -3.59 22.62 7.59
N GLY A 291 -2.60 23.30 7.02
CA GLY A 291 -2.20 23.22 5.60
C GLY A 291 -1.11 22.18 5.32
N ARG A 292 -0.66 21.38 6.29
CA ARG A 292 0.44 20.42 6.04
C ARG A 292 -0.08 19.11 5.45
N LEU A 293 0.65 18.53 4.49
CA LEU A 293 0.35 17.18 4.00
C LEU A 293 0.59 16.18 5.13
N SER A 294 -0.32 15.23 5.29
CA SER A 294 -0.23 14.20 6.32
C SER A 294 0.32 12.91 5.70
N PRO A 295 1.56 12.50 6.01
CA PRO A 295 2.10 11.25 5.49
C PRO A 295 1.22 10.05 5.84
N MET A 296 0.62 10.05 7.03
CA MET A 296 -0.27 8.96 7.45
C MET A 296 -1.54 8.86 6.60
N THR A 297 -2.11 10.00 6.20
CA THR A 297 -3.28 10.00 5.30
C THR A 297 -2.92 9.42 3.95
N LEU A 298 -1.74 9.80 3.42
CA LEU A 298 -1.28 9.30 2.14
C LEU A 298 -0.85 7.84 2.20
N LEU A 299 -0.29 7.38 3.33
CA LEU A 299 0.01 5.97 3.58
C LEU A 299 -1.26 5.13 3.50
N VAL A 300 -2.29 5.51 4.26
CA VAL A 300 -3.54 4.74 4.32
C VAL A 300 -4.31 4.84 2.99
N ALA A 301 -4.27 6.00 2.31
CA ALA A 301 -4.87 6.15 0.97
C ALA A 301 -4.14 5.30 -0.08
N GLY A 302 -2.81 5.30 -0.07
CA GLY A 302 -2.02 4.43 -0.92
C GLY A 302 -2.31 2.95 -0.65
N PHE A 303 -2.33 2.55 0.62
CA PHE A 303 -2.69 1.19 1.03
C PHE A 303 -4.07 0.77 0.52
N ALA A 304 -5.09 1.61 0.73
CA ALA A 304 -6.43 1.33 0.24
C ALA A 304 -6.47 1.19 -1.29
N ALA A 305 -5.75 2.05 -2.02
CA ALA A 305 -5.68 1.98 -3.47
C ALA A 305 -4.99 0.68 -3.97
N GLY A 306 -3.83 0.35 -3.41
CA GLY A 306 -3.09 -0.86 -3.79
C GLY A 306 -3.85 -2.13 -3.45
N ALA A 307 -4.44 -2.22 -2.26
CA ALA A 307 -5.17 -3.40 -1.81
C ALA A 307 -6.52 -3.57 -2.53
N ALA A 308 -7.14 -2.49 -3.02
CA ALA A 308 -8.38 -2.55 -3.78
C ALA A 308 -8.21 -3.02 -5.22
N LEU A 309 -6.98 -3.05 -5.78
CA LEU A 309 -6.77 -3.35 -7.20
C LEU A 309 -7.30 -4.74 -7.62
N PRO A 310 -6.83 -5.88 -7.05
CA PRO A 310 -7.35 -7.19 -7.43
C PRO A 310 -8.86 -7.39 -7.23
N PRO A 311 -9.48 -6.98 -6.10
CA PRO A 311 -10.93 -7.13 -5.97
C PRO A 311 -11.72 -6.26 -6.95
N LEU A 312 -11.24 -5.05 -7.27
CA LEU A 312 -11.89 -4.22 -8.30
C LEU A 312 -11.75 -4.83 -9.70
N GLN A 313 -10.62 -5.47 -10.01
CA GLN A 313 -10.42 -6.18 -11.27
C GLN A 313 -11.35 -7.38 -11.38
N ALA A 314 -11.43 -8.21 -10.33
CA ALA A 314 -12.35 -9.36 -10.29
C ALA A 314 -13.81 -8.92 -10.44
N LEU A 315 -14.20 -7.87 -9.70
CA LEU A 315 -15.54 -7.28 -9.80
C LEU A 315 -15.83 -6.76 -11.20
N ALA A 316 -14.89 -6.07 -11.84
CA ALA A 316 -15.08 -5.52 -13.18
C ALA A 316 -15.19 -6.63 -14.25
N ALA A 317 -14.35 -7.67 -14.15
CA ALA A 317 -14.41 -8.82 -15.04
C ALA A 317 -15.75 -9.54 -14.92
N GLU A 318 -16.20 -9.82 -13.69
CA GLU A 318 -17.44 -10.55 -13.43
C GLU A 318 -18.70 -9.73 -13.77
N ALA A 319 -18.76 -8.47 -13.31
CA ALA A 319 -19.97 -7.65 -13.47
C ALA A 319 -20.23 -7.19 -14.91
N PHE A 320 -19.18 -7.06 -15.73
CA PHE A 320 -19.28 -6.54 -17.09
C PHE A 320 -18.88 -7.54 -18.18
N ALA A 321 -18.52 -8.77 -17.80
CA ALA A 321 -17.95 -9.78 -18.71
C ALA A 321 -16.77 -9.23 -19.52
N TRP A 322 -15.97 -8.35 -18.90
CA TRP A 322 -14.80 -7.77 -19.53
C TRP A 322 -13.63 -8.75 -19.52
N ASP A 323 -12.81 -8.70 -20.57
CA ASP A 323 -11.54 -9.39 -20.59
C ASP A 323 -10.63 -8.90 -19.45
N ALA A 324 -9.65 -9.72 -19.07
CA ALA A 324 -8.77 -9.45 -17.94
C ALA A 324 -8.02 -8.11 -18.06
N LEU A 325 -7.61 -7.73 -19.28
CA LEU A 325 -6.89 -6.48 -19.52
C LEU A 325 -7.80 -5.27 -19.36
N THR A 326 -9.00 -5.29 -19.95
CA THR A 326 -10.01 -4.23 -19.80
C THR A 326 -10.43 -4.08 -18.34
N ALA A 327 -10.67 -5.19 -17.64
CA ALA A 327 -10.99 -5.19 -16.21
C ALA A 327 -9.86 -4.59 -15.36
N ALA A 328 -8.60 -4.97 -15.63
CA ALA A 328 -7.44 -4.43 -14.92
C ALA A 328 -7.28 -2.91 -15.14
N ARG A 329 -7.45 -2.43 -16.39
CA ARG A 329 -7.43 -0.99 -16.71
C ARG A 329 -8.51 -0.22 -15.97
N ALA A 330 -9.74 -0.73 -15.97
CA ALA A 330 -10.85 -0.11 -15.24
C ALA A 330 -10.59 -0.06 -13.73
N ALA A 331 -10.12 -1.16 -13.14
CA ALA A 331 -9.77 -1.23 -11.73
C ALA A 331 -8.68 -0.22 -11.34
N ARG A 332 -7.62 -0.09 -12.15
CA ARG A 332 -6.56 0.91 -11.97
C ARG A 332 -7.10 2.32 -12.08
N ALA A 333 -7.91 2.61 -13.09
CA ALA A 333 -8.50 3.93 -13.29
C ALA A 333 -9.38 4.34 -12.09
N VAL A 334 -10.21 3.42 -11.58
CA VAL A 334 -11.04 3.68 -10.39
C VAL A 334 -10.19 3.85 -9.14
N SER A 335 -9.25 2.95 -8.89
CA SER A 335 -8.42 2.97 -7.67
C SER A 335 -7.49 4.18 -7.62
N PHE A 336 -6.69 4.39 -8.66
CA PHE A 336 -5.73 5.51 -8.72
C PHE A 336 -6.41 6.85 -9.04
N GLY A 337 -7.55 6.85 -9.73
CA GLY A 337 -8.40 8.04 -9.86
C GLY A 337 -8.93 8.52 -8.51
N SER A 338 -9.42 7.57 -7.68
CA SER A 338 -9.86 7.86 -6.30
C SER A 338 -8.70 8.36 -5.44
N LEU A 339 -7.52 7.75 -5.56
CA LEU A 339 -6.30 8.23 -4.91
C LEU A 339 -5.96 9.65 -5.36
N GLY A 340 -5.99 9.92 -6.67
CA GLY A 340 -5.75 11.25 -7.23
C GLY A 340 -6.73 12.32 -6.73
N ALA A 341 -8.01 11.96 -6.50
CA ALA A 341 -8.98 12.86 -5.88
C ALA A 341 -8.63 13.17 -4.42
N VAL A 342 -8.21 12.17 -3.63
CA VAL A 342 -7.71 12.34 -2.26
C VAL A 342 -6.47 13.26 -2.23
N LEU A 343 -5.52 13.01 -3.14
CA LEU A 343 -4.31 13.80 -3.30
C LEU A 343 -4.62 15.25 -3.68
N GLY A 344 -5.50 15.45 -4.67
CA GLY A 344 -5.94 16.78 -5.10
C GLY A 344 -6.63 17.55 -3.98
N ALA A 345 -7.49 16.89 -3.18
CA ALA A 345 -8.14 17.50 -2.03
C ALA A 345 -7.12 17.91 -0.94
N GLU A 346 -6.13 17.07 -0.67
CA GLU A 346 -5.07 17.37 0.31
C GLU A 346 -4.15 18.51 -0.17
N VAL A 347 -3.78 18.54 -1.46
CA VAL A 347 -2.99 19.63 -2.06
C VAL A 347 -3.77 20.95 -2.07
N TRP A 348 -5.04 20.92 -2.52
CA TRP A 348 -5.92 22.10 -2.49
C TRP A 348 -6.00 22.72 -1.10
N ARG A 349 -6.22 21.87 -0.09
CA ARG A 349 -6.25 22.30 1.31
C ARG A 349 -4.94 22.96 1.74
N THR A 350 -3.78 22.44 1.31
CA THR A 350 -2.49 23.04 1.69
C THR A 350 -2.34 24.47 1.19
N ARG A 351 -2.95 24.80 0.05
CA ARG A 351 -2.95 26.16 -0.50
C ARG A 351 -3.89 27.11 0.22
N GLY A 352 -5.08 26.65 0.62
CA GLY A 352 -6.09 27.50 1.25
C GLY A 352 -5.64 28.19 2.54
N VAL A 353 -4.53 27.76 3.14
CA VAL A 353 -3.99 28.33 4.40
C VAL A 353 -2.97 29.46 4.14
N GLY A 354 -2.73 29.86 2.88
CA GLY A 354 -2.01 31.10 2.53
C GLY A 354 -0.51 31.15 2.85
N ARG A 355 0.05 30.13 3.51
CA ARG A 355 1.50 29.98 3.72
C ARG A 355 1.94 28.56 3.37
N PRO A 356 2.93 28.37 2.47
CA PRO A 356 3.53 27.07 2.25
C PRO A 356 4.37 26.67 3.49
N VAL A 357 3.74 26.07 4.50
CA VAL A 357 4.42 25.67 5.77
C VAL A 357 5.15 24.31 5.65
N ASN A 358 5.19 23.74 4.46
CA ASN A 358 5.92 22.49 4.25
C ASN A 358 7.29 22.82 3.68
N GLY A 359 8.33 22.67 4.51
CA GLY A 359 9.69 22.50 4.01
C GLY A 359 9.80 21.23 3.16
N PRO A 360 10.79 21.16 2.24
CA PRO A 360 10.93 20.08 1.27
C PRO A 360 10.89 18.67 1.89
N GLY A 361 11.47 18.49 3.07
CA GLY A 361 11.49 17.19 3.77
C GLY A 361 10.14 16.62 4.20
N ARG A 362 9.08 17.45 4.31
CA ARG A 362 7.73 16.94 4.66
C ARG A 362 6.96 16.45 3.45
N THR A 363 7.16 17.10 2.30
CA THR A 363 6.53 16.66 1.04
C THR A 363 7.10 15.32 0.61
N SER A 364 8.43 15.13 0.72
CA SER A 364 9.07 13.85 0.42
C SER A 364 8.60 12.72 1.34
N ALA A 365 8.45 12.98 2.64
CA ALA A 365 7.88 12.00 3.57
C ALA A 365 6.44 11.60 3.21
N ALA A 366 5.63 12.56 2.73
CA ALA A 366 4.26 12.27 2.30
C ALA A 366 4.23 11.45 0.99
N ALA A 367 5.11 11.77 0.03
CA ALA A 367 5.26 11.00 -1.20
C ALA A 367 5.78 9.57 -0.94
N ALA A 368 6.79 9.43 -0.07
CA ALA A 368 7.29 8.11 0.34
C ALA A 368 6.22 7.30 1.06
N ALA A 369 5.43 7.94 1.91
CA ALA A 369 4.31 7.29 2.58
C ALA A 369 3.23 6.83 1.59
N LEU A 370 2.91 7.65 0.58
CA LEU A 370 2.00 7.26 -0.51
C LEU A 370 2.51 6.02 -1.24
N ALA A 371 3.75 6.06 -1.74
CA ALA A 371 4.36 4.97 -2.51
C ALA A 371 4.46 3.68 -1.67
N GLY A 372 4.94 3.79 -0.44
CA GLY A 372 5.00 2.67 0.50
C GLY A 372 3.61 2.11 0.82
N GLY A 373 2.60 2.98 0.94
CA GLY A 373 1.21 2.57 1.11
C GLY A 373 0.73 1.74 -0.07
N VAL A 374 0.88 2.24 -1.30
CA VAL A 374 0.46 1.53 -2.52
C VAL A 374 1.15 0.17 -2.64
N ALA A 375 2.47 0.11 -2.45
CA ALA A 375 3.22 -1.14 -2.54
C ALA A 375 2.78 -2.15 -1.47
N VAL A 376 2.67 -1.74 -0.21
CA VAL A 376 2.21 -2.62 0.89
C VAL A 376 0.77 -3.06 0.68
N GLY A 377 -0.11 -2.17 0.18
CA GLY A 377 -1.48 -2.52 -0.15
C GLY A 377 -1.57 -3.58 -1.24
N ALA A 378 -0.81 -3.42 -2.32
CA ALA A 378 -0.76 -4.38 -3.41
C ALA A 378 -0.22 -5.74 -2.95
N LEU A 379 0.88 -5.75 -2.18
CA LEU A 379 1.48 -6.98 -1.63
C LEU A 379 0.54 -7.74 -0.70
N LEU A 380 -0.22 -7.02 0.13
CA LEU A 380 -1.13 -7.61 1.12
C LEU A 380 -2.55 -7.83 0.57
N SER A 381 -2.75 -7.60 -0.73
CA SER A 381 -3.97 -7.99 -1.42
C SER A 381 -4.13 -9.52 -1.43
N LEU A 382 -5.37 -9.98 -1.61
CA LEU A 382 -5.69 -11.40 -1.79
C LEU A 382 -5.12 -11.98 -3.08
N GLY A 383 -4.89 -11.16 -4.10
CA GLY A 383 -4.18 -11.61 -5.32
C GLY A 383 -2.76 -12.12 -5.04
N GLY A 384 -2.16 -11.74 -3.89
CA GLY A 384 -0.82 -12.16 -3.50
C GLY A 384 -0.75 -13.44 -2.66
N THR A 385 -1.79 -14.27 -2.57
CA THR A 385 -1.77 -15.52 -1.79
C THR A 385 -0.90 -16.64 -2.40
N GLY A 386 -0.26 -16.39 -3.54
CA GLY A 386 0.59 -17.38 -4.23
C GLY A 386 -0.18 -18.31 -5.16
N LEU A 387 -1.52 -18.26 -5.14
CA LEU A 387 -2.38 -18.96 -6.11
C LEU A 387 -2.41 -18.28 -7.48
N VAL A 388 -1.87 -17.06 -7.58
CA VAL A 388 -1.74 -16.30 -8.83
C VAL A 388 -0.30 -15.84 -8.95
N GLN A 389 0.46 -16.41 -9.92
CA GLN A 389 1.78 -15.92 -10.32
C GLN A 389 1.64 -14.46 -10.79
N GLY A 390 2.12 -13.50 -9.99
CA GLY A 390 2.02 -12.07 -10.32
C GLY A 390 2.30 -11.08 -9.17
N SER A 391 2.31 -11.54 -7.92
CA SER A 391 2.30 -10.65 -6.74
C SER A 391 3.47 -9.66 -6.63
N VAL A 392 4.68 -10.05 -7.06
CA VAL A 392 5.86 -9.18 -6.98
C VAL A 392 5.88 -8.15 -8.10
N VAL A 393 5.57 -8.55 -9.34
CA VAL A 393 5.51 -7.65 -10.49
C VAL A 393 4.40 -6.61 -10.28
N ASP A 394 3.24 -7.03 -9.79
CA ASP A 394 2.13 -6.13 -9.45
C ASP A 394 2.51 -5.17 -8.32
N ALA A 395 3.19 -5.64 -7.29
CA ALA A 395 3.67 -4.79 -6.20
C ALA A 395 4.71 -3.78 -6.65
N VAL A 396 5.65 -4.19 -7.51
CA VAL A 396 6.68 -3.31 -8.09
C VAL A 396 6.01 -2.28 -9.00
N SER A 397 5.13 -2.71 -9.90
CA SER A 397 4.36 -1.84 -10.79
C SER A 397 3.55 -0.81 -10.00
N ALA A 398 2.79 -1.26 -9.00
CA ALA A 398 2.03 -0.39 -8.12
C ALA A 398 2.93 0.55 -7.31
N GLY A 399 4.09 0.08 -6.85
CA GLY A 399 5.10 0.89 -6.17
C GLY A 399 5.68 1.99 -7.07
N LEU A 400 6.01 1.66 -8.32
CA LEU A 400 6.45 2.62 -9.34
C LEU A 400 5.35 3.63 -9.66
N THR A 401 4.09 3.19 -9.77
CA THR A 401 2.94 4.08 -9.90
C THR A 401 2.89 5.02 -8.70
N GLY A 402 2.96 4.51 -7.47
CA GLY A 402 2.98 5.30 -6.25
C GLY A 402 4.11 6.34 -6.21
N LEU A 403 5.31 6.00 -6.71
CA LEU A 403 6.44 6.93 -6.84
C LEU A 403 6.16 8.02 -7.87
N MET A 404 5.61 7.67 -9.03
CA MET A 404 5.19 8.64 -10.05
C MET A 404 4.10 9.57 -9.53
N LEU A 405 3.11 9.05 -8.80
CA LEU A 405 2.09 9.86 -8.14
C LEU A 405 2.71 10.76 -7.06
N GLY A 406 3.71 10.28 -6.33
CA GLY A 406 4.51 11.06 -5.40
C GLY A 406 5.24 12.22 -6.08
N ALA A 407 5.79 12.00 -7.29
CA ALA A 407 6.41 13.03 -8.09
C ALA A 407 5.37 14.04 -8.62
N VAL A 408 4.23 13.57 -9.13
CA VAL A 408 3.10 14.42 -9.55
C VAL A 408 2.58 15.27 -8.40
N LEU A 409 2.56 14.76 -7.16
CA LEU A 409 2.21 15.55 -5.98
C LEU A 409 3.19 16.69 -5.73
N VAL A 410 4.49 16.43 -5.83
CA VAL A 410 5.55 17.43 -5.64
C VAL A 410 5.38 18.54 -6.69
N VAL A 411 5.12 18.17 -7.94
CA VAL A 411 5.03 19.10 -9.07
C VAL A 411 3.67 19.82 -9.14
N GLY A 412 2.57 19.08 -8.99
CA GLY A 412 1.20 19.58 -9.02
C GLY A 412 0.88 20.55 -7.88
N ARG A 413 1.62 20.44 -6.76
CA ARG A 413 1.60 21.47 -5.71
C ARG A 413 2.03 22.84 -6.23
N GLU A 414 2.84 22.96 -7.26
CA GLU A 414 3.20 24.28 -7.82
C GLU A 414 2.19 24.77 -8.87
N VAL A 415 1.42 23.85 -9.48
CA VAL A 415 0.52 24.13 -10.62
C VAL A 415 -0.94 24.38 -10.22
N ALA A 416 -1.46 23.78 -9.14
CA ALA A 416 -2.89 23.83 -8.79
C ALA A 416 -3.42 25.22 -8.32
N ALA A 417 -3.60 26.16 -9.26
CA ALA A 417 -4.25 27.46 -9.07
C ALA A 417 -5.77 27.45 -9.38
N GLY A 418 -6.37 26.30 -9.69
CA GLY A 418 -7.79 26.16 -10.07
C GLY A 418 -8.71 25.84 -8.89
N PRO A 419 -10.05 25.93 -9.05
CA PRO A 419 -11.02 25.62 -7.99
C PRO A 419 -10.90 24.16 -7.48
N PRO A 420 -11.38 23.86 -6.25
CA PRO A 420 -11.16 22.56 -5.59
C PRO A 420 -11.61 21.37 -6.44
N GLY A 421 -12.77 21.50 -7.09
CA GLY A 421 -13.30 20.47 -7.98
C GLY A 421 -12.40 20.20 -9.18
N ALA A 422 -11.88 21.25 -9.82
CA ALA A 422 -10.97 21.11 -10.95
C ALA A 422 -9.62 20.51 -10.54
N VAL A 423 -9.10 20.86 -9.35
CA VAL A 423 -7.85 20.27 -8.83
C VAL A 423 -8.04 18.80 -8.46
N ALA A 424 -9.17 18.43 -7.86
CA ALA A 424 -9.49 17.04 -7.56
C ALA A 424 -9.69 16.20 -8.83
N LEU A 425 -10.45 16.72 -9.81
CA LEU A 425 -10.69 16.05 -11.10
C LEU A 425 -9.41 15.94 -11.93
N GLY A 426 -8.63 17.02 -12.04
CA GLY A 426 -7.34 17.01 -12.73
C GLY A 426 -6.34 16.08 -12.05
N GLY A 427 -6.33 16.03 -10.71
CA GLY A 427 -5.56 15.06 -9.93
C GLY A 427 -5.99 13.62 -10.22
N ALA A 428 -7.28 13.34 -10.22
CA ALA A 428 -7.83 12.02 -10.55
C ALA A 428 -7.44 11.57 -11.97
N ALA A 429 -7.64 12.43 -12.98
CA ALA A 429 -7.28 12.14 -14.36
C ALA A 429 -5.78 11.91 -14.54
N ALA A 430 -4.93 12.78 -13.97
CA ALA A 430 -3.49 12.62 -14.05
C ALA A 430 -3.01 11.33 -13.38
N CYS A 431 -3.60 10.96 -12.24
CA CYS A 431 -3.22 9.73 -11.53
C CYS A 431 -3.67 8.48 -12.28
N ALA A 432 -4.87 8.48 -12.87
CA ALA A 432 -5.35 7.39 -13.69
C ALA A 432 -4.48 7.19 -14.95
N LEU A 433 -4.16 8.28 -15.66
CA LEU A 433 -3.28 8.24 -16.84
C LEU A 433 -1.85 7.81 -16.49
N ALA A 434 -1.30 8.28 -15.38
CA ALA A 434 0.02 7.87 -14.91
C ALA A 434 0.05 6.39 -14.51
N ALA A 435 -1.00 5.89 -13.86
CA ALA A 435 -1.12 4.48 -13.52
C ALA A 435 -1.17 3.60 -14.78
N ASP A 436 -2.02 3.95 -15.74
CA ASP A 436 -2.15 3.22 -17.00
C ASP A 436 -0.83 3.20 -17.78
N ALA A 437 -0.14 4.34 -17.88
CA ALA A 437 1.15 4.41 -18.56
C ALA A 437 2.26 3.64 -17.85
N VAL A 438 2.36 3.72 -16.51
CA VAL A 438 3.34 2.95 -15.75
C VAL A 438 3.10 1.46 -15.91
N THR A 439 1.85 1.03 -15.91
CA THR A 439 1.58 -0.39 -16.10
C THR A 439 1.75 -0.82 -17.55
N GLY A 440 1.45 0.02 -18.53
CA GLY A 440 1.86 -0.22 -19.91
C GLY A 440 3.37 -0.43 -20.01
N VAL A 441 4.18 0.40 -19.33
CA VAL A 441 5.64 0.21 -19.25
C VAL A 441 6.01 -1.07 -18.48
N ALA A 442 5.36 -1.39 -17.36
CA ALA A 442 5.66 -2.59 -16.57
C ALA A 442 5.26 -3.87 -17.32
N GLU A 443 4.11 -3.89 -17.99
CA GLU A 443 3.66 -4.94 -18.89
C GLU A 443 4.59 -5.02 -20.11
N LEU A 444 5.09 -3.91 -20.65
CA LEU A 444 6.11 -3.89 -21.71
C LEU A 444 7.49 -4.37 -21.22
N LEU A 445 7.83 -4.17 -19.96
CA LEU A 445 9.07 -4.70 -19.36
C LEU A 445 8.92 -6.19 -19.04
N ALA A 446 7.75 -6.62 -18.57
CA ALA A 446 7.42 -8.02 -18.31
C ALA A 446 7.30 -8.82 -19.62
N ALA A 447 6.59 -8.28 -20.62
CA ALA A 447 6.51 -8.82 -21.97
C ALA A 447 7.85 -8.68 -22.71
N GLY A 448 8.62 -7.63 -22.40
CA GLY A 448 9.93 -7.33 -22.97
C GLY A 448 11.10 -8.10 -22.35
N LEU A 449 10.84 -8.96 -21.37
CA LEU A 449 11.79 -9.95 -20.89
C LEU A 449 11.83 -11.21 -21.77
N SER A 450 11.00 -11.31 -22.81
CA SER A 450 11.04 -12.37 -23.82
C SER A 450 11.17 -11.78 -25.24
N VAL A 451 12.41 -11.47 -25.66
CA VAL A 451 12.89 -11.42 -27.07
C VAL A 451 12.26 -10.39 -28.05
N VAL A 452 11.10 -9.79 -27.81
CA VAL A 452 10.26 -9.18 -28.87
C VAL A 452 10.39 -7.65 -29.02
N VAL A 453 11.03 -6.93 -28.08
CA VAL A 453 10.97 -5.45 -28.06
C VAL A 453 11.71 -4.77 -29.23
N LEU A 454 12.73 -5.40 -29.82
CA LEU A 454 13.36 -4.83 -31.03
C LEU A 454 12.51 -5.03 -32.30
N ALA A 455 11.55 -5.97 -32.30
CA ALA A 455 10.76 -6.31 -33.49
C ALA A 455 9.39 -5.61 -33.54
N PHE A 456 8.78 -5.23 -32.41
CA PHE A 456 7.39 -4.75 -32.36
C PHE A 456 7.19 -3.31 -31.86
N LEU A 457 8.26 -2.57 -31.58
CA LEU A 457 8.19 -1.16 -31.16
C LEU A 457 7.28 -0.26 -32.06
N PRO A 458 7.25 -0.44 -33.40
CA PRO A 458 6.36 0.33 -34.28
C PRO A 458 4.86 0.02 -34.08
N PHE A 459 4.52 -1.23 -33.74
CA PHE A 459 3.14 -1.66 -33.50
C PHE A 459 2.60 -1.11 -32.17
N VAL A 460 3.45 -0.99 -31.16
CA VAL A 460 3.10 -0.49 -29.81
C VAL A 460 2.89 1.03 -29.82
N ALA A 461 3.70 1.79 -30.56
CA ALA A 461 3.53 3.24 -30.71
C ALA A 461 2.19 3.61 -31.36
N ALA A 462 1.61 2.71 -32.16
CA ALA A 462 0.31 2.90 -32.80
C ALA A 462 -0.90 2.63 -31.89
N GLN A 463 -0.74 1.92 -30.76
CA GLN A 463 -1.85 1.40 -29.93
C GLN A 463 -2.13 2.21 -28.64
N SER A 464 -1.23 3.11 -28.21
CA SER A 464 -1.39 3.87 -26.95
C SER A 464 -1.19 5.38 -27.12
N PRO A 465 -2.22 6.12 -27.56
CA PRO A 465 -2.21 7.59 -27.56
C PRO A 465 -2.01 8.19 -26.14
N ALA A 466 -2.30 7.42 -25.08
CA ALA A 466 -2.11 7.82 -23.69
C ALA A 466 -0.62 7.93 -23.28
N ALA A 467 0.24 7.04 -23.78
CA ALA A 467 1.69 7.12 -23.54
C ALA A 467 2.31 8.37 -24.20
N TRP A 468 1.84 8.71 -25.40
CA TRP A 468 2.19 9.96 -26.09
C TRP A 468 1.73 11.19 -25.33
N LEU A 469 0.45 11.21 -24.90
CA LEU A 469 -0.11 12.30 -24.11
C LEU A 469 0.62 12.49 -22.77
N LEU A 470 1.00 11.41 -22.09
CA LEU A 470 1.76 11.51 -20.83
C LEU A 470 3.17 12.07 -21.09
N GLY A 471 3.86 11.62 -22.15
CA GLY A 471 5.15 12.18 -22.56
C GLY A 471 5.06 13.68 -22.82
N VAL A 472 4.04 14.11 -23.57
CA VAL A 472 3.77 15.53 -23.83
C VAL A 472 3.45 16.30 -22.55
N VAL A 473 2.60 15.77 -21.67
CA VAL A 473 2.25 16.40 -20.38
C VAL A 473 3.47 16.53 -19.48
N VAL A 474 4.31 15.50 -19.38
CA VAL A 474 5.56 15.53 -18.61
C VAL A 474 6.50 16.59 -19.17
N VAL A 475 6.66 16.68 -20.49
CA VAL A 475 7.50 17.69 -21.16
C VAL A 475 6.95 19.11 -20.98
N VAL A 476 5.64 19.32 -21.08
CA VAL A 476 4.99 20.63 -20.88
C VAL A 476 5.09 21.08 -19.42
N VAL A 477 4.87 20.18 -18.47
CA VAL A 477 5.00 20.46 -17.04
C VAL A 477 6.46 20.72 -16.65
N ALA A 478 7.39 19.93 -17.19
CA ALA A 478 8.83 20.13 -17.09
C ALA A 478 9.26 21.51 -17.61
N ALA A 479 8.82 21.88 -18.82
CA ALA A 479 9.11 23.17 -19.43
C ALA A 479 8.51 24.34 -18.62
N GLY A 480 7.28 24.19 -18.13
CA GLY A 480 6.62 25.18 -17.27
C GLY A 480 7.35 25.39 -15.93
N ALA A 481 7.84 24.31 -15.32
CA ALA A 481 8.66 24.38 -14.10
C ALA A 481 10.02 25.06 -14.35
N LEU A 482 10.70 24.72 -15.46
CA LEU A 482 11.97 25.33 -15.89
C LEU A 482 11.87 26.84 -16.17
N VAL A 483 10.80 27.27 -16.84
CA VAL A 483 10.55 28.70 -17.15
C VAL A 483 10.26 29.50 -15.89
N ARG A 484 9.59 28.89 -14.90
CA ARG A 484 9.26 29.52 -13.62
C ARG A 484 10.45 29.60 -12.67
N ASP A 485 11.28 28.57 -12.63
CA ASP A 485 12.50 28.51 -11.78
C ASP A 485 13.58 29.52 -12.23
N ARG A 486 13.72 29.76 -13.55
CA ARG A 486 14.57 30.83 -14.07
C ARG A 486 14.19 32.23 -13.57
N ARG A 487 12.93 32.45 -13.16
CA ARG A 487 12.48 33.73 -12.58
C ARG A 487 12.72 33.84 -11.08
N THR A 488 12.90 32.72 -10.37
CA THR A 488 13.04 32.69 -8.90
C THR A 488 14.46 32.40 -8.41
N GLY A 489 15.36 31.95 -9.29
CA GLY A 489 16.79 31.79 -9.00
C GLY A 489 17.11 30.75 -7.91
N ARG A 490 16.17 29.85 -7.60
CA ARG A 490 16.26 28.91 -6.47
C ARG A 490 15.48 27.63 -6.78
N ASP A 491 16.09 26.69 -7.50
CA ASP A 491 16.34 25.32 -7.02
C ASP A 491 16.97 24.43 -8.11
N ARG A 492 18.30 24.29 -8.07
CA ARG A 492 19.11 23.49 -9.02
C ARG A 492 18.75 22.00 -9.04
N LEU A 493 18.14 21.47 -7.97
CA LEU A 493 17.69 20.08 -7.86
C LEU A 493 16.46 19.77 -8.71
N ALA A 494 15.52 20.72 -8.81
CA ALA A 494 14.36 20.59 -9.69
C ALA A 494 14.80 20.63 -11.15
N THR A 495 15.77 21.50 -11.48
CA THR A 495 16.34 21.61 -12.82
C THR A 495 17.00 20.30 -13.27
N SER A 496 17.74 19.62 -12.38
CA SER A 496 18.39 18.32 -12.69
C SER A 496 17.40 17.17 -12.84
N ALA A 497 16.37 17.07 -11.99
CA ALA A 497 15.33 16.04 -12.10
C ALA A 497 14.49 16.23 -13.37
N VAL A 498 14.18 17.47 -13.71
CA VAL A 498 13.46 17.83 -14.93
C VAL A 498 14.32 17.57 -16.18
N ALA A 499 15.63 17.90 -16.15
CA ALA A 499 16.53 17.59 -17.25
C ALA A 499 16.69 16.08 -17.48
N GLY A 500 16.70 15.28 -16.41
CA GLY A 500 16.71 13.80 -16.49
C GLY A 500 15.43 13.24 -17.12
N LEU A 501 14.26 13.76 -16.73
CA LEU A 501 12.97 13.37 -17.31
C LEU A 501 12.83 13.80 -18.78
N VAL A 502 13.31 15.00 -19.14
CA VAL A 502 13.35 15.48 -20.52
C VAL A 502 14.33 14.66 -21.37
N GLY A 503 15.49 14.29 -20.81
CA GLY A 503 16.46 13.41 -21.49
C GLY A 503 15.90 12.00 -21.73
N ALA A 504 15.19 11.43 -20.75
CA ALA A 504 14.52 10.15 -20.89
C ALA A 504 13.38 10.20 -21.94
N ALA A 505 12.57 11.26 -21.92
CA ALA A 505 11.51 11.46 -22.92
C ALA A 505 12.08 11.70 -24.32
N ALA A 506 13.16 12.47 -24.45
CA ALA A 506 13.84 12.70 -25.72
C ALA A 506 14.49 11.42 -26.28
N ALA A 507 15.01 10.54 -25.42
CA ALA A 507 15.53 9.24 -25.82
C ALA A 507 14.41 8.31 -26.35
N VAL A 508 13.23 8.34 -25.74
CA VAL A 508 12.05 7.60 -26.21
C VAL A 508 11.56 8.12 -27.57
N VAL A 509 11.52 9.45 -27.74
CA VAL A 509 11.13 10.08 -29.03
C VAL A 509 12.17 9.82 -30.12
N ALA A 510 13.47 9.88 -29.80
CA ALA A 510 14.54 9.59 -30.76
C ALA A 510 14.54 8.12 -31.20
N GLY A 511 14.22 7.18 -30.29
CA GLY A 511 14.02 5.77 -30.62
C GLY A 511 12.80 5.53 -31.53
N ALA A 512 11.73 6.32 -31.36
CA ALA A 512 10.54 6.22 -32.20
C ALA A 512 10.75 6.76 -33.63
N VAL A 513 11.62 7.76 -33.81
CA VAL A 513 11.93 8.34 -35.12
C VAL A 513 13.03 7.55 -35.87
N GLY A 514 13.86 6.79 -35.15
CA GLY A 514 14.96 6.00 -35.72
C GLY A 514 14.57 4.72 -36.46
N GLY A 515 13.30 4.33 -36.44
CA GLY A 515 12.82 3.07 -37.04
C GLY A 515 12.81 3.04 -38.58
N GLU A 516 12.96 4.19 -39.26
CA GLU A 516 12.85 4.26 -40.73
C GLU A 516 14.19 4.35 -41.50
N LEU A 517 15.35 4.48 -40.83
CA LEU A 517 16.64 4.65 -41.52
C LEU A 517 17.69 3.70 -40.94
N GLY A 518 18.22 2.78 -41.76
CA GLY A 518 19.21 1.76 -41.35
C GLY A 518 20.45 2.36 -40.66
N PHE A 519 20.89 1.73 -39.56
CA PHE A 519 21.79 2.31 -38.56
C PHE A 519 22.97 1.41 -38.20
N ASP A 520 24.20 1.85 -38.51
CA ASP A 520 25.43 1.29 -37.89
C ASP A 520 26.43 2.36 -37.39
N GLY A 521 26.19 3.67 -37.59
CA GLY A 521 27.24 4.67 -37.34
C GLY A 521 26.90 5.83 -36.39
N LEU A 522 25.66 6.31 -36.34
CA LEU A 522 25.41 7.70 -35.91
C LEU A 522 24.74 7.89 -34.53
N LEU A 523 24.21 6.83 -33.90
CA LEU A 523 23.45 6.93 -32.63
C LEU A 523 24.21 6.50 -31.37
N TRP A 524 25.36 5.83 -31.50
CA TRP A 524 26.18 5.47 -30.33
C TRP A 524 26.81 6.67 -29.61
N PRO A 525 27.28 7.73 -30.30
CA PRO A 525 27.82 8.92 -29.64
C PRO A 525 26.85 9.62 -28.67
N PRO A 526 25.56 9.85 -28.99
CA PRO A 526 24.62 10.49 -28.05
C PRO A 526 24.22 9.60 -26.85
N VAL A 527 24.14 8.27 -27.02
CA VAL A 527 23.86 7.35 -25.90
C VAL A 527 25.05 7.26 -24.94
N ALA A 528 26.26 7.16 -25.49
CA ALA A 528 27.49 7.22 -24.70
C ALA A 528 27.65 8.58 -24.01
N ALA A 529 27.27 9.68 -24.66
CA ALA A 529 27.29 11.02 -24.07
C ALA A 529 26.25 11.17 -22.94
N ALA A 530 25.04 10.62 -23.10
CA ALA A 530 24.01 10.65 -22.05
C ALA A 530 24.41 9.83 -20.82
N LEU A 531 25.00 8.65 -21.01
CA LEU A 531 25.53 7.82 -19.93
C LEU A 531 26.75 8.45 -19.25
N ALA A 532 27.66 9.07 -20.02
CA ALA A 532 28.79 9.81 -19.48
C ALA A 532 28.33 11.02 -18.64
N VAL A 533 27.29 11.75 -19.09
CA VAL A 533 26.68 12.85 -18.32
C VAL A 533 26.03 12.34 -17.03
N LEU A 534 25.31 11.21 -17.07
CA LEU A 534 24.73 10.58 -15.88
C LEU A 534 25.79 10.14 -14.85
N VAL A 535 26.91 9.56 -15.32
CA VAL A 535 28.04 9.18 -14.46
C VAL A 535 28.74 10.42 -13.90
N LEU A 536 28.99 11.45 -14.70
CA LEU A 536 29.59 12.72 -14.24
C LEU A 536 28.71 13.46 -13.23
N VAL A 537 27.38 13.47 -13.43
CA VAL A 537 26.41 14.04 -12.48
C VAL A 537 26.37 13.23 -11.18
N GLY A 538 26.43 11.89 -11.27
CA GLY A 538 26.50 11.00 -10.12
C GLY A 538 27.77 11.17 -9.29
N VAL A 539 28.94 11.20 -9.95
CA VAL A 539 30.26 11.37 -9.33
C VAL A 539 30.40 12.76 -8.70
N ARG A 540 29.90 13.82 -9.36
CA ARG A 540 29.89 15.18 -8.79
C ARG A 540 28.94 15.28 -7.59
N GLY A 541 27.77 14.64 -7.66
CA GLY A 541 26.85 14.53 -6.52
C GLY A 541 27.43 13.76 -5.33
N LEU A 542 28.29 12.76 -5.57
CA LEU A 542 29.05 12.05 -4.54
C LEU A 542 30.12 12.94 -3.89
N ALA A 543 30.87 13.71 -4.70
CA ALA A 543 31.86 14.67 -4.22
C ALA A 543 31.24 15.79 -3.36
N ASP A 544 30.01 16.20 -3.67
CA ASP A 544 29.24 17.21 -2.93
C ASP A 544 28.45 16.63 -1.74
N GLY A 545 28.59 15.32 -1.46
CA GLY A 545 27.97 14.64 -0.31
C GLY A 545 26.45 14.38 -0.43
N ALA A 546 25.87 14.55 -1.62
CA ALA A 546 24.44 14.42 -1.88
C ALA A 546 24.02 12.95 -2.13
N LEU A 547 23.00 12.48 -1.40
CA LEU A 547 22.41 11.13 -1.54
C LEU A 547 21.97 10.83 -2.99
N ALA A 548 21.58 11.86 -3.74
CA ALA A 548 21.20 11.75 -5.15
C ALA A 548 22.37 11.30 -6.04
N GLY A 549 23.61 11.67 -5.73
CA GLY A 549 24.80 11.21 -6.47
C GLY A 549 25.05 9.72 -6.28
N ALA A 550 24.93 9.23 -5.04
CA ALA A 550 25.04 7.80 -4.73
C ALA A 550 23.94 6.97 -5.40
N VAL A 551 22.68 7.44 -5.35
CA VAL A 551 21.55 6.78 -6.03
C VAL A 551 21.75 6.76 -7.54
N THR A 552 22.25 7.86 -8.13
CA THR A 552 22.50 7.93 -9.57
C THR A 552 23.61 6.97 -10.00
N VAL A 553 24.69 6.84 -9.23
CA VAL A 553 25.79 5.89 -9.53
C VAL A 553 25.34 4.44 -9.34
N VAL A 554 24.57 4.13 -8.30
CA VAL A 554 24.03 2.77 -8.05
C VAL A 554 23.04 2.36 -9.15
N LEU A 555 22.26 3.29 -9.69
CA LEU A 555 21.33 3.02 -10.78
C LEU A 555 22.00 3.01 -12.17
N ALA A 556 23.10 3.75 -12.36
CA ALA A 556 23.81 3.81 -13.64
C ALA A 556 24.82 2.67 -13.83
N ALA A 557 25.40 2.13 -12.75
CA ALA A 557 26.40 1.06 -12.81
C ALA A 557 25.90 -0.24 -13.49
N PRO A 558 24.66 -0.73 -13.26
CA PRO A 558 24.11 -1.88 -13.97
C PRO A 558 23.96 -1.62 -15.47
N ALA A 559 23.50 -0.42 -15.85
CA ALA A 559 23.35 -0.05 -17.25
C ALA A 559 24.70 0.00 -17.98
N VAL A 560 25.76 0.50 -17.34
CA VAL A 560 27.13 0.51 -17.89
C VAL A 560 27.69 -0.92 -17.98
N ALA A 561 27.44 -1.78 -16.99
CA ALA A 561 27.87 -3.18 -17.00
C ALA A 561 27.17 -3.99 -18.12
N VAL A 562 25.88 -3.76 -18.35
CA VAL A 562 25.12 -4.37 -19.45
C VAL A 562 25.65 -3.91 -20.80
N VAL A 563 25.91 -2.61 -20.99
CA VAL A 563 26.49 -2.09 -22.24
C VAL A 563 27.91 -2.63 -22.49
N ALA A 564 28.72 -2.77 -21.44
CA ALA A 564 30.07 -3.35 -21.56
C ALA A 564 30.03 -4.86 -21.88
N ALA A 565 29.08 -5.60 -21.29
CA ALA A 565 28.89 -7.02 -21.54
C ALA A 565 28.40 -7.32 -22.97
N VAL A 566 27.46 -6.51 -23.48
CA VAL A 566 26.96 -6.60 -24.87
C VAL A 566 28.08 -6.35 -25.89
N ARG A 567 29.04 -5.46 -25.56
CA ARG A 567 30.20 -5.18 -26.42
C ARG A 567 31.25 -6.31 -26.42
N ALA A 568 31.24 -7.21 -25.42
CA ALA A 568 32.27 -8.24 -25.25
C ALA A 568 31.97 -9.57 -25.98
N GLY A 569 30.80 -9.75 -26.58
CA GLY A 569 30.55 -10.77 -27.61
C GLY A 569 30.57 -12.26 -27.21
N GLY A 570 30.35 -12.63 -25.93
CA GLY A 570 30.29 -14.04 -25.49
C GLY A 570 28.86 -14.61 -25.34
N PRO A 571 28.66 -15.95 -25.48
CA PRO A 571 27.34 -16.59 -25.40
C PRO A 571 26.71 -16.43 -23.99
N LEU A 572 25.47 -15.93 -23.99
CA LEU A 572 24.81 -15.23 -22.88
C LEU A 572 24.20 -16.10 -21.76
N GLY A 573 24.40 -17.43 -21.75
CA GLY A 573 23.72 -18.32 -20.81
C GLY A 573 24.19 -18.21 -19.35
N GLY A 574 25.49 -17.96 -19.11
CA GLY A 574 26.06 -18.00 -17.75
C GLY A 574 26.10 -16.66 -17.00
N ILE A 575 25.86 -15.54 -17.69
CA ILE A 575 25.93 -14.20 -17.07
C ILE A 575 24.59 -13.80 -16.46
N TRP A 576 23.48 -14.36 -16.97
CA TRP A 576 22.13 -14.01 -16.56
C TRP A 576 21.73 -14.60 -15.19
N THR A 577 22.15 -15.83 -14.89
CA THR A 577 21.96 -16.50 -13.58
C THR A 577 22.67 -15.82 -12.41
N LEU A 578 23.59 -14.90 -12.69
CA LEU A 578 24.29 -14.09 -11.68
C LEU A 578 23.66 -12.69 -11.49
N LEU A 579 22.87 -12.20 -12.46
CA LEU A 579 22.37 -10.83 -12.50
C LEU A 579 20.99 -10.68 -11.84
N GLU A 580 20.13 -11.69 -11.94
CA GLU A 580 18.79 -11.68 -11.35
C GLU A 580 18.79 -11.63 -9.80
N PRO A 581 19.56 -12.46 -9.08
CA PRO A 581 19.68 -12.34 -7.62
C PRO A 581 20.43 -11.07 -7.22
N ALA A 582 21.37 -10.58 -8.02
CA ALA A 582 22.11 -9.34 -7.73
C ALA A 582 21.19 -8.10 -7.81
N VAL A 583 20.27 -8.04 -8.77
CA VAL A 583 19.28 -6.95 -8.89
C VAL A 583 18.21 -7.05 -7.79
N ALA A 584 17.72 -8.25 -7.47
CA ALA A 584 16.80 -8.47 -6.36
C ALA A 584 17.46 -8.12 -5.00
N THR A 585 18.71 -8.51 -4.78
CA THR A 585 19.49 -8.21 -3.56
C THR A 585 19.84 -6.73 -3.47
N VAL A 586 20.21 -6.06 -4.57
CA VAL A 586 20.45 -4.61 -4.58
C VAL A 586 19.16 -3.82 -4.32
N THR A 587 18.01 -4.32 -4.77
CA THR A 587 16.71 -3.66 -4.57
C THR A 587 16.16 -3.89 -3.16
N LEU A 588 16.25 -5.11 -2.64
CA LEU A 588 15.78 -5.50 -1.30
C LEU A 588 16.73 -5.07 -0.18
N ALA A 589 18.06 -5.08 -0.41
CA ALA A 589 19.05 -4.62 0.57
C ALA A 589 19.36 -3.12 0.45
N GLY A 590 19.23 -2.52 -0.75
CA GLY A 590 19.56 -1.12 -1.00
C GLY A 590 18.63 -0.13 -0.29
N LEU A 591 17.33 -0.40 -0.21
CA LEU A 591 16.35 0.47 0.48
C LEU A 591 16.60 0.54 2.01
N PRO A 592 16.84 -0.58 2.73
CA PRO A 592 17.24 -0.59 4.14
C PRO A 592 18.65 -0.01 4.38
N LEU A 593 19.63 -0.26 3.50
CA LEU A 593 20.97 0.33 3.61
C LEU A 593 20.93 1.85 3.46
N LEU A 594 20.13 2.37 2.50
CA LEU A 594 19.91 3.80 2.30
C LEU A 594 19.19 4.44 3.50
N ALA A 595 18.23 3.73 4.12
CA ALA A 595 17.59 4.16 5.36
C ALA A 595 18.57 4.14 6.56
N GLY A 596 19.45 3.13 6.66
CA GLY A 596 20.50 3.03 7.65
C GLY A 596 21.56 4.12 7.54
N VAL A 597 22.03 4.42 6.32
CA VAL A 597 22.97 5.51 6.03
C VAL A 597 22.35 6.89 6.31
N ALA A 598 21.06 7.07 6.01
CA ALA A 598 20.32 8.30 6.36
C ALA A 598 20.14 8.47 7.87
N LEU A 599 20.01 7.38 8.64
CA LEU A 599 19.94 7.38 10.09
C LEU A 599 21.31 7.63 10.74
N LEU A 600 22.40 7.08 10.19
CA LEU A 600 23.79 7.25 10.68
C LEU A 600 24.31 8.70 10.57
N ARG A 601 23.70 9.54 9.71
CA ARG A 601 24.03 10.97 9.59
C ARG A 601 23.33 11.90 10.59
N ARG A 602 22.42 11.39 11.43
CA ARG A 602 21.85 12.21 12.52
C ARG A 602 22.82 12.27 13.71
N PRO A 603 23.25 13.46 14.18
CA PRO A 603 24.11 13.57 15.35
C PRO A 603 23.34 13.10 16.60
N GLY A 604 23.77 11.98 17.19
CA GLY A 604 23.21 11.41 18.41
C GLY A 604 23.55 9.92 18.56
N THR A 605 24.05 9.52 19.72
CA THR A 605 24.52 8.14 20.02
C THR A 605 23.43 7.05 19.91
N GLY A 606 22.15 7.43 19.88
CA GLY A 606 21.02 6.50 19.69
C GLY A 606 20.89 5.95 18.26
N ALA A 607 21.26 6.73 17.24
CA ALA A 607 21.02 6.36 15.84
C ALA A 607 21.83 5.15 15.37
N ARG A 608 23.02 4.92 15.96
CA ARG A 608 23.85 3.73 15.68
C ARG A 608 23.24 2.44 16.24
N ARG A 609 22.59 2.49 17.41
CA ARG A 609 21.91 1.32 17.99
C ARG A 609 20.64 0.97 17.23
N ASP A 610 19.90 1.97 16.76
CA ASP A 610 18.66 1.76 15.99
C ASP A 610 18.94 1.23 14.57
N ALA A 611 20.06 1.62 13.95
CA ALA A 611 20.50 1.07 12.68
C ALA A 611 20.86 -0.43 12.77
N GLY A 612 21.59 -0.85 13.81
CA GLY A 612 21.91 -2.27 14.03
C GLY A 612 20.67 -3.13 14.28
N ARG A 613 19.68 -2.61 15.02
CA ARG A 613 18.40 -3.30 15.27
C ARG A 613 17.56 -3.46 14.00
N LEU A 614 17.58 -2.47 13.11
CA LEU A 614 16.85 -2.53 11.85
C LEU A 614 17.44 -3.59 10.91
N VAL A 615 18.78 -3.67 10.80
CA VAL A 615 19.46 -4.70 10.00
C VAL A 615 19.13 -6.10 10.52
N ILE A 616 19.26 -6.33 11.84
CA ILE A 616 18.95 -7.63 12.46
C ILE A 616 17.48 -8.03 12.27
N LEU A 617 16.54 -7.11 12.46
CA LEU A 617 15.10 -7.39 12.29
C LEU A 617 14.78 -7.79 10.85
N THR A 618 15.43 -7.17 9.86
CA THR A 618 15.18 -7.44 8.43
C THR A 618 15.74 -8.82 8.03
N THR A 619 16.93 -9.19 8.52
CA THR A 619 17.52 -10.52 8.30
C THR A 619 16.69 -11.63 8.96
N VAL A 620 16.14 -11.39 10.16
CA VAL A 620 15.28 -12.35 10.87
C VAL A 620 13.95 -12.57 10.13
N VAL A 621 13.34 -11.52 9.57
CA VAL A 621 12.08 -11.65 8.81
C VAL A 621 12.27 -12.41 7.49
N ALA A 622 13.40 -12.19 6.79
CA ALA A 622 13.74 -12.94 5.59
C ALA A 622 13.96 -14.43 5.89
N LEU A 623 14.72 -14.74 6.95
CA LEU A 623 15.00 -16.12 7.37
C LEU A 623 13.73 -16.85 7.86
N ALA A 624 12.86 -16.17 8.60
CA ALA A 624 11.59 -16.73 9.07
C ALA A 624 10.62 -17.04 7.92
N SER A 625 10.63 -16.24 6.85
CA SER A 625 9.79 -16.46 5.67
C SER A 625 10.26 -17.69 4.87
N ALA A 626 11.58 -17.87 4.72
CA ALA A 626 12.16 -19.05 4.08
C ALA A 626 11.90 -20.34 4.87
N LEU A 627 12.03 -20.31 6.20
CA LEU A 627 11.76 -21.48 7.06
C LEU A 627 10.27 -21.83 7.14
N THR A 628 9.37 -20.84 7.01
CA THR A 628 7.92 -21.08 6.96
C THR A 628 7.50 -21.73 5.64
N ALA A 629 8.14 -21.39 4.53
CA ALA A 629 7.92 -22.05 3.24
C ALA A 629 8.37 -23.52 3.26
N ALA A 630 9.50 -23.83 3.92
CA ALA A 630 10.01 -25.19 4.07
C ALA A 630 9.19 -26.06 5.02
N ALA A 631 8.39 -25.48 5.92
CA ALA A 631 7.59 -26.19 6.92
C ALA A 631 6.15 -26.49 6.48
N LEU A 632 5.77 -26.15 5.24
CA LEU A 632 4.40 -26.26 4.73
C LEU A 632 4.15 -27.47 3.81
N VAL A 633 5.09 -28.41 3.70
CA VAL A 633 4.87 -29.71 3.02
C VAL A 633 4.30 -30.70 4.05
N PRO A 634 3.04 -31.15 3.95
CA PRO A 634 2.51 -32.17 4.84
C PRO A 634 3.08 -33.54 4.48
N ALA A 635 3.56 -34.29 5.47
CA ALA A 635 4.11 -35.64 5.27
C ALA A 635 3.03 -36.74 5.13
N ASP A 636 1.75 -36.43 5.27
CA ASP A 636 0.66 -37.41 5.20
C ASP A 636 -0.56 -36.82 4.48
N SER A 637 -0.65 -37.01 3.16
CA SER A 637 -1.89 -36.80 2.41
C SER A 637 -2.36 -38.14 1.84
N HIS A 638 -3.39 -38.72 2.46
CA HIS A 638 -4.10 -39.86 1.90
C HIS A 638 -4.90 -39.43 0.66
N VAL A 639 -4.52 -39.99 -0.50
CA VAL A 639 -5.22 -39.88 -1.78
C VAL A 639 -6.51 -40.73 -1.71
N PRO A 640 -7.69 -40.20 -2.10
CA PRO A 640 -8.92 -40.97 -2.15
C PRO A 640 -8.88 -42.05 -3.26
N PRO A 641 -9.45 -43.25 -3.05
CA PRO A 641 -9.20 -44.44 -3.88
C PRO A 641 -10.06 -44.55 -5.17
N ASP A 642 -10.59 -43.46 -5.72
CA ASP A 642 -11.48 -43.51 -6.90
C ASP A 642 -10.93 -42.60 -8.02
N VAL A 643 -9.82 -43.06 -8.63
CA VAL A 643 -9.06 -42.34 -9.66
C VAL A 643 -9.11 -43.18 -10.94
N GLY A 644 -9.94 -42.81 -11.92
CA GLY A 644 -10.15 -43.64 -13.11
C GLY A 644 -9.97 -42.96 -14.46
N ASP A 645 -10.04 -41.62 -14.51
CA ASP A 645 -10.17 -40.86 -15.75
C ASP A 645 -8.91 -40.01 -16.03
N LEU A 646 -8.46 -40.01 -17.28
CA LEU A 646 -7.38 -39.18 -17.82
C LEU A 646 -7.58 -37.69 -17.51
N GLU A 647 -8.81 -37.19 -17.51
CA GLU A 647 -9.17 -35.81 -17.16
C GLU A 647 -8.86 -35.51 -15.69
N THR A 648 -9.21 -36.41 -14.76
CA THR A 648 -8.90 -36.27 -13.33
C THR A 648 -7.38 -36.29 -13.09
N TYR A 649 -6.67 -37.22 -13.74
CA TYR A 649 -5.21 -37.31 -13.64
C TYR A 649 -4.52 -36.03 -14.15
N LEU A 650 -4.95 -35.51 -15.31
CA LEU A 650 -4.39 -34.28 -15.88
C LEU A 650 -4.76 -33.02 -15.08
N GLY A 651 -5.98 -32.97 -14.53
CA GLY A 651 -6.52 -31.79 -13.85
C GLY A 651 -6.11 -31.66 -12.38
N GLU A 652 -5.93 -32.78 -11.67
CA GLU A 652 -5.75 -32.77 -10.21
C GLU A 652 -4.40 -33.34 -9.76
N GLU A 653 -3.98 -34.48 -10.31
CA GLU A 653 -2.83 -35.24 -9.80
C GLU A 653 -1.50 -34.81 -10.43
N LEU A 654 -1.46 -34.67 -11.75
CA LEU A 654 -0.24 -34.25 -12.47
C LEU A 654 0.27 -32.87 -12.02
N PRO A 655 -0.57 -31.84 -11.77
CA PRO A 655 -0.11 -30.56 -11.23
C PRO A 655 0.58 -30.66 -9.86
N LEU A 656 0.11 -31.56 -8.98
CA LEU A 656 0.73 -31.79 -7.67
C LEU A 656 2.11 -32.43 -7.83
N LEU A 657 2.24 -33.42 -8.71
CA LEU A 657 3.52 -34.07 -9.01
C LEU A 657 4.52 -33.11 -9.67
N VAL A 658 4.05 -32.22 -10.56
CA VAL A 658 4.86 -31.15 -11.18
C VAL A 658 5.34 -30.15 -10.14
N MET A 659 4.48 -29.74 -9.21
CA MET A 659 4.84 -28.84 -8.13
C MET A 659 5.93 -29.43 -7.20
N LEU A 660 5.83 -30.72 -6.86
CA LEU A 660 6.84 -31.40 -6.03
C LEU A 660 8.20 -31.47 -6.73
N ARG A 661 8.22 -31.81 -8.03
CA ARG A 661 9.43 -31.80 -8.86
C ARG A 661 10.07 -30.42 -8.92
N ASP A 662 9.29 -29.39 -9.24
CA ASP A 662 9.78 -28.01 -9.35
C ASP A 662 10.34 -27.50 -8.02
N THR A 663 9.74 -27.92 -6.90
CA THR A 663 10.25 -27.60 -5.55
C THR A 663 11.62 -28.24 -5.31
N ALA A 664 11.81 -29.51 -5.70
CA ALA A 664 13.10 -30.19 -5.59
C ALA A 664 14.18 -29.56 -6.49
N ALA A 665 13.80 -29.16 -7.72
CA ALA A 665 14.68 -28.48 -8.67
C ALA A 665 15.15 -27.11 -8.14
N VAL A 666 14.23 -26.28 -7.65
CA VAL A 666 14.55 -24.96 -7.07
C VAL A 666 15.42 -25.10 -5.82
N ALA A 667 15.12 -26.05 -4.95
CA ALA A 667 15.94 -26.31 -3.76
C ALA A 667 17.37 -26.72 -4.11
N TYR A 668 17.57 -27.45 -5.22
CA TYR A 668 18.90 -27.77 -5.74
C TYR A 668 19.65 -26.55 -6.24
N GLU A 669 19.00 -25.71 -7.05
CA GLU A 669 19.62 -24.49 -7.58
C GLU A 669 20.06 -23.56 -6.43
N GLU A 670 19.23 -23.41 -5.39
CA GLU A 670 19.58 -22.66 -4.18
C GLU A 670 20.77 -23.27 -3.43
N ALA A 671 20.88 -24.60 -3.37
CA ALA A 671 21.99 -25.29 -2.73
C ALA A 671 23.35 -25.05 -3.44
N LEU A 672 23.36 -24.74 -4.75
CA LEU A 672 24.56 -24.42 -5.51
C LEU A 672 25.19 -23.06 -5.15
N TYR A 673 24.44 -22.15 -4.50
CA TYR A 673 24.93 -20.83 -4.12
C TYR A 673 25.75 -20.81 -2.81
N PHE A 674 25.82 -21.93 -2.07
CA PHE A 674 26.60 -22.01 -0.83
C PHE A 674 28.10 -22.24 -1.11
N PRO A 675 29.02 -21.53 -0.42
CA PRO A 675 30.45 -21.58 -0.69
C PRO A 675 31.05 -22.98 -0.55
N ARG A 676 31.94 -23.32 -1.50
CA ARG A 676 32.49 -24.65 -1.85
C ARG A 676 33.38 -25.37 -0.82
N GLY A 677 33.19 -25.17 0.49
CA GLY A 677 34.21 -25.63 1.45
C GLY A 677 33.76 -26.01 2.85
N GLY A 678 32.49 -26.34 3.09
CA GLY A 678 32.05 -26.75 4.43
C GLY A 678 31.08 -27.92 4.40
N ASP A 679 31.05 -28.69 5.49
CA ASP A 679 30.11 -29.80 5.74
C ASP A 679 28.64 -29.41 5.48
N VAL A 680 28.31 -28.13 5.60
CA VAL A 680 26.99 -27.56 5.31
C VAL A 680 26.58 -27.68 3.84
N ALA A 681 27.49 -27.51 2.88
CA ALA A 681 27.18 -27.62 1.46
C ALA A 681 27.02 -29.08 1.01
N ALA A 682 27.65 -30.02 1.72
CA ALA A 682 27.46 -31.45 1.53
C ALA A 682 26.13 -31.91 2.17
N ASP A 683 25.82 -31.45 3.39
CA ASP A 683 24.56 -31.73 4.08
C ASP A 683 23.34 -31.21 3.29
N LEU A 684 23.41 -29.98 2.78
CA LEU A 684 22.33 -29.40 1.96
C LEU A 684 22.10 -30.17 0.66
N ARG A 685 23.16 -30.60 -0.03
CA ARG A 685 23.04 -31.44 -1.24
C ARG A 685 22.44 -32.82 -0.93
N GLY A 686 22.80 -33.41 0.21
CA GLY A 686 22.16 -34.64 0.70
C GLY A 686 20.67 -34.47 0.99
N ARG A 687 20.27 -33.35 1.58
CA ARG A 687 18.85 -33.03 1.84
C ARG A 687 18.05 -32.79 0.56
N VAL A 688 18.66 -32.16 -0.45
CA VAL A 688 18.02 -31.97 -1.77
C VAL A 688 17.83 -33.29 -2.51
N ALA A 689 18.80 -34.21 -2.43
CA ALA A 689 18.61 -35.56 -2.97
C ALA A 689 17.41 -36.28 -2.31
N GLY A 690 17.21 -36.05 -1.00
CA GLY A 690 16.04 -36.52 -0.27
C GLY A 690 14.71 -35.96 -0.81
N LEU A 691 14.65 -34.70 -1.23
CA LEU A 691 13.43 -34.12 -1.85
C LEU A 691 13.08 -34.79 -3.18
N TYR A 692 14.08 -35.18 -3.98
CA TYR A 692 13.83 -35.97 -5.18
C TYR A 692 13.39 -37.40 -4.85
N ASP A 693 13.93 -38.00 -3.78
CA ASP A 693 13.49 -39.31 -3.30
C ASP A 693 12.03 -39.26 -2.82
N ASP A 694 11.62 -38.18 -2.14
CA ASP A 694 10.23 -37.93 -1.73
C ASP A 694 9.31 -37.72 -2.95
N ALA A 695 9.76 -36.97 -3.97
CA ALA A 695 9.00 -36.78 -5.21
C ALA A 695 8.84 -38.08 -6.01
N ILE A 696 9.87 -38.93 -6.06
CA ILE A 696 9.80 -40.27 -6.66
C ILE A 696 8.87 -41.17 -5.85
N GLY A 697 8.94 -41.12 -4.51
CA GLY A 697 8.03 -41.87 -3.63
C GLY A 697 6.58 -41.47 -3.81
N ALA A 698 6.29 -40.16 -3.89
CA ALA A 698 4.95 -39.66 -4.18
C ALA A 698 4.45 -40.10 -5.57
N ALA A 699 5.33 -40.10 -6.59
CA ALA A 699 4.98 -40.65 -7.90
C ALA A 699 4.68 -42.16 -7.81
N ASP A 700 5.51 -42.95 -7.12
CA ASP A 700 5.29 -44.38 -6.93
C ASP A 700 3.98 -44.68 -6.19
N ASP A 701 3.64 -43.89 -5.17
CA ASP A 701 2.39 -44.02 -4.40
C ASP A 701 1.16 -43.69 -5.25
N VAL A 702 1.20 -42.63 -6.07
CA VAL A 702 0.14 -42.33 -7.05
C VAL A 702 0.04 -43.49 -8.06
N GLY A 703 1.15 -43.95 -8.61
CA GLY A 703 1.20 -45.06 -9.56
C GLY A 703 0.63 -46.37 -9.00
N ALA A 704 0.86 -46.67 -7.71
CA ALA A 704 0.33 -47.83 -7.02
C ALA A 704 -1.16 -47.69 -6.64
N GLY A 705 -1.62 -46.45 -6.41
CA GLY A 705 -3.01 -46.10 -6.14
C GLY A 705 -3.90 -46.09 -7.38
N LEU A 706 -3.31 -45.94 -8.58
CA LEU A 706 -4.04 -46.08 -9.84
C LEU A 706 -4.65 -47.49 -9.90
N PRO A 707 -5.98 -47.63 -10.06
CA PRO A 707 -6.62 -48.93 -10.13
C PRO A 707 -5.98 -49.74 -11.25
N LEU A 708 -5.63 -50.99 -10.97
CA LEU A 708 -4.92 -51.87 -11.91
C LEU A 708 -5.70 -52.09 -13.23
N GLY A 709 -6.99 -51.71 -13.29
CA GLY A 709 -7.84 -51.68 -14.48
C GLY A 709 -8.05 -50.29 -15.13
N GLY A 710 -7.42 -49.23 -14.63
CA GLY A 710 -7.48 -47.87 -15.17
C GLY A 710 -6.73 -47.73 -16.50
N ASP A 711 -7.10 -46.71 -17.27
CA ASP A 711 -6.67 -46.44 -18.63
C ASP A 711 -5.15 -46.67 -18.82
N ALA A 712 -4.79 -47.57 -19.73
CA ALA A 712 -3.40 -47.88 -20.06
C ALA A 712 -2.63 -46.64 -20.55
N GLU A 713 -3.33 -45.58 -20.91
CA GLU A 713 -2.80 -44.27 -21.21
C GLU A 713 -2.35 -43.48 -19.98
N VAL A 714 -3.18 -43.40 -18.93
CA VAL A 714 -2.81 -42.73 -17.67
C VAL A 714 -1.55 -43.36 -17.09
N ARG A 715 -1.48 -44.70 -17.10
CA ARG A 715 -0.29 -45.44 -16.66
C ARG A 715 0.95 -45.09 -17.48
N ARG A 716 0.84 -45.04 -18.82
CA ARG A 716 1.96 -44.67 -19.70
C ARG A 716 2.41 -43.22 -19.49
N LEU A 717 1.48 -42.29 -19.30
CA LEU A 717 1.78 -40.89 -19.05
C LEU A 717 2.45 -40.71 -17.68
N HIS A 718 1.96 -41.43 -16.67
CA HIS A 718 2.51 -41.44 -15.32
C HIS A 718 3.92 -42.05 -15.26
N GLU A 719 4.13 -43.21 -15.88
CA GLU A 719 5.45 -43.84 -16.01
C GLU A 719 6.46 -42.92 -16.72
N ALA A 720 6.03 -42.26 -17.81
CA ALA A 720 6.88 -41.30 -18.50
C ALA A 720 7.22 -40.07 -17.63
N TYR A 721 6.27 -39.59 -16.82
CA TYR A 721 6.52 -38.50 -15.89
C TYR A 721 7.51 -38.91 -14.78
N ARG A 722 7.33 -40.10 -14.22
CA ARG A 722 8.25 -40.68 -13.25
C ARG A 722 9.68 -40.79 -13.82
N ASP A 723 9.82 -41.23 -15.07
CA ASP A 723 11.12 -41.29 -15.76
C ASP A 723 11.79 -39.91 -15.85
N VAL A 724 11.02 -38.83 -16.01
CA VAL A 724 11.53 -37.45 -15.97
C VAL A 724 12.13 -37.14 -14.60
N VAL A 725 11.38 -37.37 -13.52
CA VAL A 725 11.84 -37.08 -12.15
C VAL A 725 13.10 -37.89 -11.80
N VAL A 726 13.16 -39.16 -12.20
CA VAL A 726 14.33 -40.03 -12.00
C VAL A 726 15.54 -39.53 -12.79
N ALA A 727 15.34 -39.15 -14.05
CA ALA A 727 16.42 -38.66 -14.90
C ALA A 727 16.94 -37.29 -14.47
N GLU A 728 16.07 -36.40 -14.00
CA GLU A 728 16.46 -35.11 -13.40
C GLU A 728 17.27 -35.31 -12.13
N ARG A 729 16.84 -36.19 -11.22
CA ARG A 729 17.64 -36.56 -10.03
C ARG A 729 19.02 -37.07 -10.41
N ALA A 730 19.11 -37.95 -11.43
CA ALA A 730 20.38 -38.48 -11.89
C ALA A 730 21.29 -37.38 -12.48
N LEU A 731 20.72 -36.45 -13.25
CA LEU A 731 21.42 -35.28 -13.76
C LEU A 731 21.93 -34.38 -12.63
N THR A 732 21.09 -34.10 -11.64
CA THR A 732 21.42 -33.32 -10.45
C THR A 732 22.61 -33.92 -9.70
N LEU A 733 22.58 -35.22 -9.41
CA LEU A 733 23.68 -35.90 -8.74
C LEU A 733 24.96 -35.94 -9.59
N ALA A 734 24.84 -36.19 -10.89
CA ALA A 734 25.99 -36.23 -11.79
C ALA A 734 26.63 -34.84 -11.99
N ALA A 735 25.82 -33.79 -12.05
CA ALA A 735 26.29 -32.40 -12.10
C ALA A 735 27.02 -32.02 -10.81
N ALA A 736 26.44 -32.34 -9.65
CA ALA A 736 27.09 -32.12 -8.35
C ALA A 736 28.43 -32.86 -8.22
N GLN A 737 28.53 -34.07 -8.78
CA GLN A 737 29.77 -34.85 -8.81
C GLN A 737 30.80 -34.27 -9.79
N ALA A 738 30.38 -33.83 -10.98
CA ALA A 738 31.27 -33.21 -11.98
C ALA A 738 31.90 -31.90 -11.50
N GLU A 739 31.25 -31.18 -10.58
CA GLU A 739 31.85 -30.00 -9.93
C GLU A 739 33.00 -30.34 -8.99
N VAL A 740 32.98 -31.52 -8.37
CA VAL A 740 34.01 -31.98 -7.42
C VAL A 740 35.11 -32.77 -8.13
N ASP A 741 34.72 -33.58 -9.10
CA ASP A 741 35.60 -34.42 -9.90
C ASP A 741 35.37 -34.13 -11.40
N PRO A 742 36.27 -33.38 -12.05
CA PRO A 742 36.20 -33.10 -13.47
C PRO A 742 36.09 -34.36 -14.36
N ALA A 743 36.56 -35.52 -13.89
CA ALA A 743 36.43 -36.78 -14.62
C ALA A 743 34.97 -37.27 -14.70
N ALA A 744 34.08 -36.81 -13.80
CA ALA A 744 32.65 -37.13 -13.83
C ALA A 744 31.84 -36.29 -14.83
N THR A 745 32.46 -35.36 -15.57
CA THR A 745 31.80 -34.54 -16.60
C THR A 745 31.09 -35.40 -17.67
N ALA A 746 31.69 -36.52 -18.06
CA ALA A 746 31.07 -37.44 -19.02
C ALA A 746 29.80 -38.11 -18.47
N GLN A 747 29.74 -38.38 -17.17
CA GLN A 747 28.54 -38.90 -16.50
C GLN A 747 27.44 -37.85 -16.44
N ALA A 748 27.79 -36.59 -16.15
CA ALA A 748 26.84 -35.47 -16.18
C ALA A 748 26.23 -35.26 -17.57
N GLN A 749 27.05 -35.34 -18.62
CA GLN A 749 26.58 -35.21 -20.00
C GLN A 749 25.68 -36.38 -20.43
N THR A 750 25.98 -37.59 -19.96
CA THR A 750 25.14 -38.78 -20.18
C THR A 750 23.79 -38.63 -19.47
N ALA A 751 23.80 -38.19 -18.21
CA ALA A 751 22.59 -37.94 -17.44
C ALA A 751 21.74 -36.80 -18.04
N ALA A 752 22.37 -35.75 -18.56
CA ALA A 752 21.67 -34.65 -19.25
C ALA A 752 20.95 -35.14 -20.52
N THR A 753 21.60 -36.03 -21.27
CA THR A 753 21.00 -36.65 -22.47
C THR A 753 19.81 -37.53 -22.09
N ALA A 754 19.92 -38.29 -21.00
CA ALA A 754 18.82 -39.12 -20.49
C ALA A 754 17.62 -38.28 -20.00
N ALA A 755 17.87 -37.20 -19.27
CA ALA A 755 16.83 -36.27 -18.82
C ALA A 755 16.11 -35.60 -20.00
N ALA A 756 16.86 -35.16 -21.02
CA ALA A 756 16.27 -34.59 -22.24
C ALA A 756 15.40 -35.61 -22.99
N ALA A 757 15.83 -36.87 -23.08
CA ALA A 757 15.07 -37.93 -23.73
C ALA A 757 13.79 -38.31 -22.95
N ALA A 758 13.86 -38.35 -21.61
CA ALA A 758 12.69 -38.58 -20.76
C ALA A 758 11.67 -37.44 -20.90
N MET A 759 12.14 -36.19 -20.87
CA MET A 759 11.28 -35.01 -21.02
C MET A 759 10.60 -35.00 -22.39
N ALA A 760 11.33 -35.26 -23.47
CA ALA A 760 10.75 -35.32 -24.82
C ALA A 760 9.63 -36.38 -24.91
N ARG A 761 9.88 -37.58 -24.36
CA ARG A 761 8.89 -38.66 -24.34
C ARG A 761 7.64 -38.29 -23.52
N TRP A 762 7.82 -37.65 -22.36
CA TRP A 762 6.70 -37.20 -21.54
C TRP A 762 5.88 -36.12 -22.25
N THR A 763 6.54 -35.12 -22.87
CA THR A 763 5.87 -34.06 -23.64
C THR A 763 5.01 -34.64 -24.77
N ASP A 764 5.57 -35.57 -25.56
CA ASP A 764 4.83 -36.22 -26.65
C ASP A 764 3.56 -36.94 -26.13
N LEU A 765 3.67 -37.65 -25.00
CA LEU A 765 2.55 -38.34 -24.37
C LEU A 765 1.52 -37.37 -23.77
N HIS A 766 1.98 -36.30 -23.13
CA HIS A 766 1.12 -35.29 -22.53
C HIS A 766 0.31 -34.53 -23.59
N GLU A 767 0.95 -34.11 -24.69
CA GLU A 767 0.27 -33.46 -25.80
C GLU A 767 -0.77 -34.38 -26.45
N ALA A 768 -0.44 -35.67 -26.62
CA ALA A 768 -1.37 -36.67 -27.15
C ALA A 768 -2.57 -36.94 -26.22
N ALA A 769 -2.38 -36.84 -24.90
CA ALA A 769 -3.42 -36.98 -23.89
C ALA A 769 -4.35 -35.74 -23.86
N VAL A 770 -3.78 -34.54 -23.80
CA VAL A 770 -4.52 -33.27 -23.82
C VAL A 770 -5.35 -33.12 -25.10
N ALA A 771 -4.78 -33.46 -26.26
CA ALA A 771 -5.47 -33.40 -27.54
C ALA A 771 -6.70 -34.33 -27.59
N ARG A 772 -6.67 -35.46 -26.86
CA ARG A 772 -7.78 -36.42 -26.79
C ARG A 772 -8.88 -35.97 -25.85
N VAL A 773 -8.56 -35.48 -24.66
CA VAL A 773 -9.56 -34.90 -23.75
C VAL A 773 -10.29 -33.75 -24.44
N GLY A 774 -9.55 -32.83 -25.07
CA GLY A 774 -10.15 -31.75 -25.85
C GLY A 774 -10.88 -32.18 -27.13
N ALA A 775 -10.78 -33.44 -27.57
CA ALA A 775 -11.57 -34.00 -28.66
C ALA A 775 -12.84 -34.71 -28.16
N ALA A 776 -12.85 -35.21 -26.93
CA ALA A 776 -14.03 -35.81 -26.30
C ALA A 776 -15.05 -34.75 -25.84
N ASP A 777 -14.59 -33.56 -25.48
CA ASP A 777 -15.44 -32.41 -25.11
C ASP A 777 -16.13 -31.72 -26.31
N ARG A 778 -15.73 -32.04 -27.55
CA ARG A 778 -16.26 -31.47 -28.80
C ARG A 778 -17.21 -32.44 -29.49
#